data_AF-A0A7X3WFL1-F1
#
_entry.id   AF-A0A7X3WFL1-F1
#
_cell.length_a   1.000
_cell.length_b   1.000
_cell.length_c   1.000
_cell.angle_alpha   90.00
_cell.angle_beta   90.00
_cell.angle_gamma   90.00
#
_symmetry.space_group_name_H-M   'P 1'
#
loop_
_entity.id
_entity.type
_entity.pdbx_description
1 polymer ?
#
loop_
_entity_poly.entity_id
_entity_poly.type
_entity_poly.pdbx_seq_one_letter_code
_entity_poly.pdbx_strand_id
1 'polypeptide(L)'
;MKRIVFTAVLLFTVTISCISYALPPDADLQSAIQTVRKFTKLKPSYSPDDVMECATDSFTTVAKNWQNIPSTLRQELKPVFLRPGLPGSFFGDIVLTEHFNTPHFKLHYTRRGPHAPPLEDFHPRNGVPDYIDLCADAMERAYHVQIDLMGFKKPYMDYWAEQNGGDHKMDVYLFTFPALGITTADWFEGRVLSTALTIAPYFMINSRIYDYVGKLEGIRYLETTCAHEFLHGIQFAYNAYMPTWFMEASATWIEVMTYDGGVVDDGDTIPDPDEPTETNSYNYYIHQLRRWFNIPDISLESRIGDHEYGSVIWALYMAERFGYDIIRQFYTNTTDGSYREFGNFYDVFIDNGTTLAEAFKTFTVWNYFTYTRANTTVEIPGYRNAERFPPVAIHPNDVHSQYPIRTHFDSEAMPEHFSCRYIVFRPQGVMPEFAIKIDGADLAPYDMNALTIGDRNNIQSELNRLNGTGLRGWAAKFIVRKQNDKIEIREAFTYHRSQEAQLTFNDFGGVIKEITLILINMHADVEQVVVPGGTSGGSVSFVAGAPPKGQLANVQVSQGTSGALLNWTVDDPTGIQEVAIVRKRYVLNSETDEPQTFQSDAEVLAAADRNGDGIAEDDITVVGRVSLTQNQFEDRTVFQDVDPDDMVHYYYAVVPVDAMGIMGTPSIAPDSFSPQTSTDLEMANQAPSFFINTQQHGTGEWHVEVTSTHTLQSAPMLSVEAPNRDTYNITLSQVSPTKWRGTLQTNGFPATGIYLYKISGKNLSGKTGNRIWQGQSFSYLQNSVNRKVVVAPNPLRPAFGNQHLSFYPKGLKVEIYDITGNLIKVIENASNWDCTNQNGEKVCTGLYFYIASDGNGYRSAGKFSIVK
;
A
#
# COMPACT_ATOMS: atom_id res chain seq x y z
N MET A 1 67.30 -48.93 -4.86
CA MET A 1 67.06 -47.83 -3.91
C MET A 1 65.71 -47.20 -4.25
N LYS A 2 64.72 -47.34 -3.37
CA LYS A 2 63.38 -46.74 -3.52
C LYS A 2 63.47 -45.24 -3.21
N ARG A 3 63.01 -44.38 -4.12
CA ARG A 3 62.55 -43.02 -3.80
C ARG A 3 61.12 -42.88 -4.30
N ILE A 4 60.23 -42.85 -3.33
CA ILE A 4 58.79 -42.62 -3.46
C ILE A 4 58.61 -41.12 -3.65
N VAL A 5 57.98 -40.71 -4.76
CA VAL A 5 57.53 -39.34 -4.99
C VAL A 5 56.16 -39.20 -4.33
N PHE A 6 56.09 -38.41 -3.26
CA PHE A 6 54.84 -38.00 -2.64
C PHE A 6 54.28 -36.80 -3.42
N THR A 7 53.16 -37.01 -4.11
CA THR A 7 52.35 -35.94 -4.68
C THR A 7 51.50 -35.35 -3.56
N ALA A 8 51.85 -34.15 -3.09
CA ALA A 8 51.05 -33.42 -2.11
C ALA A 8 49.82 -32.82 -2.81
N VAL A 9 48.65 -33.40 -2.56
CA VAL A 9 47.35 -32.80 -2.90
C VAL A 9 47.04 -31.77 -1.82
N LEU A 10 47.20 -30.48 -2.15
CA LEU A 10 46.71 -29.38 -1.33
C LEU A 10 45.17 -29.40 -1.37
N LEU A 11 44.52 -29.93 -0.32
CA LEU A 11 43.10 -29.69 -0.08
C LEU A 11 42.95 -28.23 0.41
N PHE A 12 42.48 -27.35 -0.47
CA PHE A 12 41.90 -26.07 -0.06
C PHE A 12 40.57 -26.37 0.65
N THR A 13 40.58 -26.42 1.98
CA THR A 13 39.37 -26.26 2.77
C THR A 13 38.89 -24.81 2.64
N VAL A 14 38.01 -24.55 1.68
CA VAL A 14 37.22 -23.32 1.63
C VAL A 14 36.27 -23.39 2.84
N THR A 15 36.66 -22.72 3.91
CA THR A 15 35.71 -22.35 4.96
C THR A 15 34.76 -21.33 4.33
N ILE A 16 33.58 -21.79 3.92
CA ILE A 16 32.48 -20.89 3.60
C ILE A 16 32.02 -20.33 4.95
N SER A 17 32.69 -19.27 5.40
CA SER A 17 32.09 -18.35 6.35
C SER A 17 30.85 -17.80 5.65
N CYS A 18 29.66 -18.18 6.12
CA CYS A 18 28.44 -17.44 5.80
C CYS A 18 28.60 -16.03 6.40
N ILE A 19 29.31 -15.17 5.68
CA ILE A 19 29.16 -13.73 5.83
C ILE A 19 27.81 -13.45 5.18
N SER A 20 26.76 -13.41 5.99
CA SER A 20 25.56 -12.67 5.61
C SER A 20 26.03 -11.24 5.37
N TYR A 21 26.31 -10.88 4.12
CA TYR A 21 26.34 -9.48 3.75
C TYR A 21 24.92 -8.98 4.00
N ALA A 22 24.72 -8.24 5.10
CA ALA A 22 23.54 -7.41 5.23
C ALA A 22 23.46 -6.61 3.93
N LEU A 23 22.31 -6.68 3.24
CA LEU A 23 22.06 -5.78 2.12
C LEU A 23 22.38 -4.36 2.59
N PRO A 24 23.04 -3.53 1.76
CA PRO A 24 23.21 -2.14 2.11
C PRO A 24 21.82 -1.55 2.47
N PRO A 25 21.74 -0.72 3.52
CA PRO A 25 20.55 0.07 3.80
C PRO A 25 19.94 0.66 2.52
N ASP A 26 18.61 0.75 2.46
CA ASP A 26 17.92 1.46 1.38
C ASP A 26 18.44 2.91 1.24
N ALA A 27 18.14 3.54 0.10
CA ALA A 27 18.69 4.84 -0.25
C ALA A 27 18.36 5.93 0.80
N ASP A 28 17.18 5.86 1.41
CA ASP A 28 16.70 6.84 2.39
C ASP A 28 17.44 6.70 3.72
N LEU A 29 17.65 5.46 4.18
CA LEU A 29 18.44 5.17 5.37
C LEU A 29 19.91 5.54 5.16
N GLN A 30 20.48 5.34 3.96
CA GLN A 30 21.81 5.84 3.62
C GLN A 30 21.89 7.36 3.69
N SER A 31 20.92 8.07 3.11
CA SER A 31 20.83 9.53 3.17
C SER A 31 20.75 10.01 4.62
N ALA A 32 19.89 9.39 5.44
CA ALA A 32 19.77 9.69 6.87
C ALA A 32 21.10 9.50 7.62
N ILE A 33 21.78 8.38 7.40
CA ILE A 33 23.10 8.10 8.00
C ILE A 33 24.12 9.18 7.62
N GLN A 34 24.13 9.62 6.35
CA GLN A 34 25.03 10.68 5.89
C GLN A 34 24.74 12.02 6.56
N THR A 35 23.46 12.37 6.72
CA THR A 35 23.03 13.58 7.44
C THR A 35 23.44 13.51 8.91
N VAL A 36 23.11 12.43 9.63
CA VAL A 36 23.46 12.26 11.05
C VAL A 36 24.98 12.32 11.26
N ARG A 37 25.78 11.79 10.33
CA ARG A 37 27.26 11.87 10.41
C ARG A 37 27.80 13.29 10.42
N LYS A 38 27.10 14.27 9.84
CA LYS A 38 27.50 15.69 9.90
C LYS A 38 27.53 16.23 11.34
N PHE A 39 26.80 15.59 12.27
CA PHE A 39 26.72 15.97 13.68
C PHE A 39 27.77 15.32 14.57
N THR A 40 28.55 14.36 14.05
CA THR A 40 29.61 13.67 14.80
C THR A 40 30.80 14.58 15.12
N LYS A 41 30.96 15.67 14.36
CA LYS A 41 32.06 16.65 14.50
C LYS A 41 31.54 18.05 14.19
N LEU A 42 31.09 18.74 15.23
CA LEU A 42 30.61 20.10 15.09
C LEU A 42 31.75 21.07 14.78
N LYS A 43 31.46 22.05 13.91
CA LYS A 43 32.35 23.14 13.54
C LYS A 43 32.01 24.36 14.40
N PRO A 44 32.99 25.25 14.68
CA PRO A 44 32.71 26.51 15.37
C PRO A 44 31.89 27.51 14.54
N SER A 45 31.72 27.25 13.24
CA SER A 45 30.97 28.07 12.28
C SER A 45 30.59 27.25 11.06
N TYR A 46 29.51 27.64 10.38
CA TYR A 46 28.97 26.98 9.20
C TYR A 46 28.72 28.00 8.09
N SER A 47 28.84 27.59 6.82
CA SER A 47 28.37 28.39 5.69
C SER A 47 26.86 28.17 5.47
N PRO A 48 26.16 29.06 4.75
CA PRO A 48 24.74 28.84 4.42
C PRO A 48 24.49 27.47 3.76
N ASP A 49 25.39 27.01 2.88
CA ASP A 49 25.27 25.70 2.21
C ASP A 49 25.52 24.50 3.14
N ASP A 50 26.12 24.71 4.33
CA ASP A 50 26.30 23.65 5.32
C ASP A 50 25.05 23.45 6.20
N VAL A 51 24.10 24.39 6.22
CA VAL A 51 22.97 24.43 7.16
C VAL A 51 21.70 23.95 6.46
N MET A 52 21.11 22.88 6.98
CA MET A 52 19.76 22.43 6.57
C MET A 52 18.67 23.05 7.45
N GLU A 53 17.40 22.92 7.06
CA GLU A 53 16.28 23.42 7.87
C GLU A 53 16.10 22.56 9.13
N CYS A 54 15.71 21.31 8.95
CA CYS A 54 15.53 20.34 10.02
C CYS A 54 16.44 19.11 9.83
N ALA A 55 16.81 18.44 10.92
CA ALA A 55 17.45 17.11 10.87
C ALA A 55 16.70 16.03 11.66
N THR A 56 15.47 16.34 12.13
CA THR A 56 14.64 15.45 12.95
C THR A 56 14.29 14.17 12.19
N ASP A 57 13.87 14.27 10.94
CA ASP A 57 13.67 13.16 10.01
C ASP A 57 14.81 12.14 10.00
N SER A 58 16.05 12.61 9.96
CA SER A 58 17.27 11.83 9.78
C SER A 58 17.61 11.09 11.06
N PHE A 59 17.50 11.80 12.19
CA PHE A 59 17.68 11.22 13.51
C PHE A 59 16.63 10.13 13.76
N THR A 60 15.37 10.43 13.44
CA THR A 60 14.24 9.50 13.58
C THR A 60 14.39 8.30 12.66
N THR A 61 14.77 8.50 11.39
CA THR A 61 14.98 7.41 10.41
C THR A 61 16.10 6.47 10.85
N VAL A 62 17.22 7.01 11.34
CA VAL A 62 18.32 6.21 11.91
C VAL A 62 17.88 5.45 13.16
N ALA A 63 17.11 6.09 14.05
CA ALA A 63 16.62 5.47 15.27
C ALA A 63 15.61 4.34 14.98
N LYS A 64 14.65 4.56 14.08
CA LYS A 64 13.67 3.56 13.62
C LYS A 64 14.33 2.31 13.05
N ASN A 65 15.36 2.52 12.24
CA ASN A 65 16.06 1.46 11.54
C ASN A 65 17.28 0.93 12.29
N TRP A 66 17.43 1.26 13.58
CA TRP A 66 18.65 0.95 14.33
C TRP A 66 19.08 -0.52 14.23
N GLN A 67 18.12 -1.46 14.26
CA GLN A 67 18.42 -2.89 14.16
C GLN A 67 18.94 -3.32 12.78
N ASN A 68 18.56 -2.60 11.72
CA ASN A 68 18.98 -2.83 10.34
C ASN A 68 20.37 -2.22 10.04
N ILE A 69 20.89 -1.38 10.95
CA ILE A 69 22.20 -0.74 10.81
C ILE A 69 23.33 -1.68 11.29
N PRO A 70 24.44 -1.82 10.53
CA PRO A 70 25.62 -2.57 10.94
C PRO A 70 26.11 -2.17 12.35
N SER A 71 26.54 -3.14 13.15
CA SER A 71 26.93 -2.91 14.56
C SER A 71 28.05 -1.90 14.74
N THR A 72 29.00 -1.83 13.80
CA THR A 72 30.08 -0.83 13.79
C THR A 72 29.54 0.58 13.64
N LEU A 73 28.58 0.78 12.73
CA LEU A 73 27.94 2.07 12.51
C LEU A 73 27.01 2.45 13.68
N ARG A 74 26.34 1.48 14.30
CA ARG A 74 25.59 1.73 15.53
C ARG A 74 26.49 2.25 16.67
N GLN A 75 27.67 1.67 16.84
CA GLN A 75 28.62 2.15 17.85
C GLN A 75 29.12 3.57 17.55
N GLU A 76 29.34 3.88 16.26
CA GLU A 76 29.70 5.22 15.80
C GLU A 76 28.59 6.24 16.10
N LEU A 77 27.32 5.94 15.80
CA LEU A 77 26.24 6.92 15.83
C LEU A 77 25.54 7.04 17.21
N LYS A 78 25.69 6.08 18.12
CA LYS A 78 25.02 6.07 19.44
C LYS A 78 25.16 7.40 20.22
N PRO A 79 26.34 8.07 20.24
CA PRO A 79 26.52 9.36 20.91
C PRO A 79 25.61 10.51 20.45
N VAL A 80 25.04 10.44 19.24
CA VAL A 80 24.23 11.55 18.69
C VAL A 80 22.86 11.69 19.37
N PHE A 81 22.39 10.63 20.04
CA PHE A 81 21.09 10.60 20.71
C PHE A 81 21.18 10.97 22.20
N LEU A 82 22.35 11.39 22.67
CA LEU A 82 22.57 11.83 24.05
C LEU A 82 22.54 13.36 24.11
N ARG A 83 21.85 13.91 25.11
CA ARG A 83 21.75 15.35 25.35
C ARG A 83 23.10 16.08 25.42
N PRO A 84 23.15 17.37 25.06
CA PRO A 84 24.30 18.24 25.35
C PRO A 84 24.72 18.19 26.82
N GLY A 85 26.03 18.16 27.06
CA GLY A 85 26.63 18.07 28.40
C GLY A 85 26.71 16.67 29.02
N LEU A 86 26.07 15.64 28.43
CA LEU A 86 26.20 14.26 28.92
C LEU A 86 27.54 13.62 28.53
N PRO A 87 28.22 12.87 29.44
CA PRO A 87 29.43 12.13 29.10
C PRO A 87 29.19 11.15 27.96
N GLY A 88 30.02 11.24 26.92
CA GLY A 88 29.93 10.38 25.74
C GLY A 88 28.92 10.82 24.69
N SER A 89 28.22 11.96 24.88
CA SER A 89 27.48 12.64 23.80
C SER A 89 28.44 13.30 22.81
N PHE A 90 28.08 13.37 21.52
CA PHE A 90 28.80 14.23 20.57
C PHE A 90 28.68 15.72 20.90
N PHE A 91 27.70 16.07 21.72
CA PHE A 91 27.44 17.40 22.23
C PHE A 91 27.96 17.55 23.68
N GLY A 92 28.67 16.55 24.22
CA GLY A 92 29.09 16.49 25.62
C GLY A 92 30.09 17.57 26.02
N ASP A 93 30.95 18.01 25.10
CA ASP A 93 31.94 19.08 25.34
C ASP A 93 31.31 20.49 25.28
N ILE A 94 30.04 20.61 24.89
CA ILE A 94 29.33 21.89 24.83
C ILE A 94 28.87 22.27 26.24
N VAL A 95 29.41 23.39 26.74
CA VAL A 95 29.08 23.91 28.07
C VAL A 95 28.10 25.08 27.94
N LEU A 96 26.82 24.80 28.20
CA LEU A 96 25.74 25.78 28.24
C LEU A 96 25.51 26.21 29.70
N THR A 97 26.13 27.34 30.08
CA THR A 97 26.25 27.78 31.48
C THR A 97 25.08 28.63 31.97
N GLU A 98 24.25 29.13 31.06
CA GLU A 98 23.15 30.04 31.37
C GLU A 98 21.80 29.34 31.12
N HIS A 99 20.78 29.74 31.88
CA HIS A 99 19.43 29.23 31.73
C HIS A 99 18.40 30.36 31.73
N PHE A 100 17.37 30.23 30.89
CA PHE A 100 16.21 31.11 30.90
C PHE A 100 14.93 30.27 30.94
N ASN A 101 14.02 30.59 31.86
CA ASN A 101 12.82 29.80 32.10
C ASN A 101 11.57 30.58 31.69
N THR A 102 10.68 29.91 31.00
CA THR A 102 9.31 30.36 30.71
C THR A 102 8.31 29.47 31.48
N PRO A 103 6.97 29.65 31.33
CA PRO A 103 6.00 28.72 31.91
C PRO A 103 6.22 27.26 31.50
N HIS A 104 6.53 26.99 30.23
CA HIS A 104 6.60 25.62 29.67
C HIS A 104 8.01 25.15 29.32
N PHE A 105 8.97 26.05 29.12
CA PHE A 105 10.30 25.74 28.57
C PHE A 105 11.45 26.21 29.46
N LYS A 106 12.57 25.49 29.34
CA LYS A 106 13.86 25.86 29.90
C LYS A 106 14.89 25.94 28.78
N LEU A 107 15.35 27.15 28.50
CA LEU A 107 16.34 27.43 27.47
C LEU A 107 17.74 27.36 28.08
N HIS A 108 18.63 26.56 27.47
CA HIS A 108 20.04 26.41 27.87
C HIS A 108 20.92 27.07 26.83
N TYR A 109 21.79 28.00 27.25
CA TYR A 109 22.66 28.72 26.33
C TYR A 109 24.00 29.09 27.00
N THR A 110 24.89 29.72 26.25
CA THR A 110 26.14 30.28 26.77
C THR A 110 26.35 31.69 26.25
N ARG A 111 27.07 32.51 27.02
CA ARG A 111 27.46 33.89 26.62
C ARG A 111 28.85 33.97 26.03
N ARG A 112 29.56 32.83 25.92
CA ARG A 112 30.97 32.79 25.52
C ARG A 112 31.23 31.68 24.52
N GLY A 113 32.23 31.91 23.67
CA GLY A 113 32.68 30.92 22.70
C GLY A 113 31.78 30.86 21.46
N PRO A 114 32.01 29.87 20.58
CA PRO A 114 31.35 29.80 19.27
C PRO A 114 29.86 29.46 19.32
N HIS A 115 29.38 28.95 20.45
CA HIS A 115 27.96 28.61 20.66
C HIS A 115 27.14 29.76 21.27
N ALA A 116 27.74 30.93 21.49
CA ALA A 116 27.02 32.06 22.05
C ALA A 116 26.13 32.72 20.99
N PRO A 117 24.86 33.03 21.31
CA PRO A 117 24.01 33.81 20.42
C PRO A 117 24.52 35.26 20.31
N PRO A 118 23.96 36.07 19.40
CA PRO A 118 24.08 37.52 19.47
C PRO A 118 23.72 38.01 20.89
N LEU A 119 24.55 38.90 21.45
CA LEU A 119 24.51 39.29 22.88
C LEU A 119 23.78 40.61 23.13
N GLU A 120 23.12 41.17 22.11
CA GLU A 120 22.22 42.31 22.26
C GLU A 120 21.11 42.00 23.29
N ASP A 121 20.76 42.98 24.13
CA ASP A 121 19.80 42.86 25.24
C ASP A 121 19.13 44.24 25.40
N PHE A 122 18.11 44.48 24.58
CA PHE A 122 17.38 45.74 24.47
C PHE A 122 15.86 45.56 24.55
N HIS A 123 15.33 44.40 24.14
CA HIS A 123 13.91 44.16 23.91
C HIS A 123 13.45 42.79 24.41
N PRO A 124 13.17 42.65 25.73
CA PRO A 124 13.34 43.64 26.79
C PRO A 124 14.76 43.65 27.35
N ARG A 125 15.20 44.79 27.92
CA ARG A 125 16.48 44.86 28.62
C ARG A 125 16.44 44.16 29.99
N ASN A 126 16.42 42.84 30.00
CA ASN A 126 16.21 42.00 31.19
C ASN A 126 17.47 41.25 31.64
N GLY A 127 18.59 41.46 30.95
CA GLY A 127 19.81 40.70 31.22
C GLY A 127 19.84 39.34 30.55
N VAL A 128 18.99 39.09 29.55
CA VAL A 128 18.95 37.91 28.65
C VAL A 128 19.16 38.44 27.23
N PRO A 129 19.89 37.74 26.33
CA PRO A 129 20.04 38.24 24.98
C PRO A 129 18.70 38.24 24.23
N ASP A 130 18.42 39.27 23.43
CA ASP A 130 17.19 39.42 22.62
C ASP A 130 16.92 38.16 21.77
N TYR A 131 17.97 37.48 21.31
CA TYR A 131 17.85 36.21 20.57
C TYR A 131 17.21 35.09 21.42
N ILE A 132 17.58 35.01 22.70
CA ILE A 132 17.04 34.03 23.64
C ILE A 132 15.62 34.41 24.04
N ASP A 133 15.33 35.70 24.27
CA ASP A 133 13.95 36.15 24.53
C ASP A 133 13.04 35.83 23.34
N LEU A 134 13.46 36.10 22.10
CA LEU A 134 12.69 35.78 20.90
C LEU A 134 12.46 34.27 20.74
N CYS A 135 13.49 33.44 20.97
CA CYS A 135 13.32 31.98 20.95
C CYS A 135 12.31 31.52 22.01
N ALA A 136 12.39 32.09 23.22
CA ALA A 136 11.47 31.78 24.31
C ALA A 136 10.02 32.15 23.98
N ASP A 137 9.80 33.36 23.44
CA ASP A 137 8.49 33.83 23.01
C ASP A 137 7.93 32.97 21.86
N ALA A 138 8.78 32.60 20.88
CA ALA A 138 8.37 31.74 19.77
C ALA A 138 7.97 30.33 20.23
N MET A 139 8.69 29.73 21.18
CA MET A 139 8.34 28.43 21.77
C MET A 139 7.02 28.50 22.56
N GLU A 140 6.80 29.57 23.33
CA GLU A 140 5.54 29.77 24.05
C GLU A 140 4.36 30.05 23.11
N ARG A 141 4.58 30.80 22.01
CA ARG A 141 3.57 30.98 20.97
C ARG A 141 3.22 29.66 20.30
N ALA A 142 4.21 28.86 19.92
CA ALA A 142 4.00 27.52 19.36
C ALA A 142 3.20 26.62 20.32
N TYR A 143 3.51 26.67 21.62
CA TYR A 143 2.72 25.97 22.64
C TYR A 143 1.27 26.45 22.65
N HIS A 144 1.05 27.77 22.69
CA HIS A 144 -0.29 28.34 22.76
C HIS A 144 -1.14 27.96 21.54
N VAL A 145 -0.63 28.19 20.33
CA VAL A 145 -1.34 27.89 19.09
C VAL A 145 -1.59 26.39 18.96
N GLN A 146 -0.54 25.57 19.04
CA GLN A 146 -0.65 24.15 18.73
C GLN A 146 -1.38 23.37 19.84
N ILE A 147 -1.19 23.71 21.11
CA ILE A 147 -1.82 22.98 22.22
C ILE A 147 -3.13 23.63 22.65
N ASP A 148 -3.11 24.91 23.03
CA ASP A 148 -4.28 25.54 23.66
C ASP A 148 -5.39 25.83 22.65
N LEU A 149 -5.04 26.27 21.42
CA LEU A 149 -6.02 26.63 20.39
C LEU A 149 -6.38 25.44 19.49
N MET A 150 -5.38 24.76 18.91
CA MET A 150 -5.60 23.65 17.98
C MET A 150 -5.91 22.31 18.67
N GLY A 151 -5.58 22.17 19.96
CA GLY A 151 -5.92 20.98 20.75
C GLY A 151 -5.04 19.76 20.48
N PHE A 152 -3.84 19.93 19.92
CA PHE A 152 -2.89 18.82 19.79
C PHE A 152 -2.45 18.30 21.18
N LYS A 153 -2.01 17.04 21.21
CA LYS A 153 -1.49 16.43 22.43
C LYS A 153 -0.16 17.07 22.84
N LYS A 154 -0.09 17.51 24.09
CA LYS A 154 1.14 18.04 24.68
C LYS A 154 2.30 17.01 24.62
N PRO A 155 3.54 17.45 24.30
CA PRO A 155 4.74 16.63 24.42
C PRO A 155 4.87 15.96 25.80
N TYR A 156 5.41 14.74 25.86
CA TYR A 156 5.66 14.08 27.13
C TYR A 156 6.77 14.81 27.90
N MET A 157 6.56 15.00 29.20
CA MET A 157 7.59 15.53 30.08
C MET A 157 8.76 14.54 30.22
N ASP A 158 9.97 15.07 30.24
CA ASP A 158 11.22 14.31 30.36
C ASP A 158 11.73 14.26 31.81
N TYR A 159 10.88 14.53 32.81
CA TYR A 159 11.25 14.55 34.25
C TYR A 159 12.02 13.29 34.73
N TRP A 160 11.83 12.16 34.06
CA TRP A 160 12.47 10.89 34.38
C TRP A 160 13.80 10.65 33.65
N ALA A 161 14.16 11.51 32.70
CA ALA A 161 15.41 11.44 31.94
C ALA A 161 16.60 12.00 32.74
N GLU A 162 17.78 11.43 32.52
CA GLU A 162 19.00 11.85 33.19
C GLU A 162 19.46 13.23 32.66
N GLN A 163 19.71 14.18 33.56
CA GLN A 163 20.14 15.56 33.22
C GLN A 163 19.16 16.34 32.31
N ASN A 164 17.86 16.11 32.48
CA ASN A 164 16.70 16.81 31.89
C ASN A 164 16.47 18.26 32.37
N GLY A 165 17.54 19.00 32.63
CA GLY A 165 17.41 20.35 33.19
C GLY A 165 16.86 20.42 34.63
N GLY A 166 16.38 19.32 35.21
CA GLY A 166 16.01 19.17 36.62
C GLY A 166 14.64 19.70 37.03
N ASP A 167 13.73 19.98 36.09
CA ASP A 167 12.35 20.39 36.40
C ASP A 167 11.30 19.77 35.45
N HIS A 168 10.07 20.28 35.44
CA HIS A 168 8.98 19.78 34.58
C HIS A 168 8.86 20.54 33.25
N LYS A 169 9.79 21.46 32.95
CA LYS A 169 9.79 22.22 31.71
C LYS A 169 10.53 21.46 30.62
N MET A 170 10.13 21.68 29.38
CA MET A 170 10.79 21.06 28.24
C MET A 170 12.11 21.78 27.97
N ASP A 171 13.18 21.01 27.76
CA ASP A 171 14.51 21.55 27.51
C ASP A 171 14.67 22.01 26.05
N VAL A 172 15.19 23.23 25.88
CA VAL A 172 15.59 23.81 24.59
C VAL A 172 17.07 24.18 24.67
N TYR A 173 17.91 23.49 23.91
CA TYR A 173 19.37 23.73 23.90
C TYR A 173 19.76 24.61 22.73
N LEU A 174 20.43 25.73 23.00
CA LEU A 174 20.88 26.66 21.99
C LEU A 174 22.40 26.63 21.83
N PHE A 175 22.84 26.16 20.66
CA PHE A 175 24.26 26.14 20.25
C PHE A 175 24.37 26.07 18.72
N THR A 176 25.56 26.26 18.15
CA THR A 176 25.75 26.17 16.68
C THR A 176 25.94 24.73 16.19
N PHE A 177 25.24 24.34 15.12
CA PHE A 177 25.27 23.02 14.46
C PHE A 177 24.79 23.14 12.98
N PRO A 178 24.94 22.12 12.11
CA PRO A 178 24.64 22.23 10.67
C PRO A 178 23.14 22.10 10.32
N ALA A 179 22.25 22.64 11.15
CA ALA A 179 20.80 22.74 10.89
C ALA A 179 20.23 24.00 11.57
N LEU A 180 18.99 24.41 11.26
CA LEU A 180 18.30 25.47 12.01
C LEU A 180 17.72 24.91 13.31
N GLY A 181 17.08 23.75 13.25
CA GLY A 181 16.45 23.08 14.38
C GLY A 181 16.61 21.56 14.32
N ILE A 182 16.48 20.93 15.50
CA ILE A 182 16.35 19.47 15.65
C ILE A 182 15.50 19.17 16.88
N THR A 183 14.57 18.25 16.72
CA THR A 183 13.84 17.62 17.80
C THR A 183 14.24 16.17 17.89
N THR A 184 14.65 15.75 19.08
CA THR A 184 15.04 14.37 19.29
C THR A 184 14.71 13.95 20.72
N ALA A 185 15.13 12.76 21.10
CA ALA A 185 14.87 12.20 22.41
C ALA A 185 16.03 11.34 22.88
N ASP A 186 15.99 10.90 24.14
CA ASP A 186 16.97 9.97 24.70
C ASP A 186 16.72 8.55 24.15
N TRP A 187 17.24 8.26 22.96
CA TRP A 187 17.08 6.95 22.31
C TRP A 187 18.01 5.91 22.94
N PHE A 188 17.52 5.19 23.96
CA PHE A 188 18.31 4.17 24.67
C PHE A 188 18.74 3.01 23.75
N GLU A 189 19.98 3.06 23.27
CA GLU A 189 20.53 2.06 22.34
C GLU A 189 19.68 1.86 21.07
N GLY A 190 19.04 2.93 20.58
CA GLY A 190 18.09 2.86 19.46
C GLY A 190 16.88 1.96 19.75
N ARG A 191 16.57 1.75 21.03
CA ARG A 191 15.32 1.16 21.48
C ARG A 191 14.48 2.27 22.08
N VAL A 192 13.38 2.59 21.44
CA VAL A 192 12.17 2.76 22.24
C VAL A 192 11.76 1.34 22.64
N LEU A 193 11.31 1.13 23.87
CA LEU A 193 10.71 -0.16 24.23
C LEU A 193 9.69 -0.47 23.13
N SER A 194 9.64 -1.68 22.56
CA SER A 194 8.72 -1.98 21.45
C SER A 194 7.23 -1.86 21.82
N THR A 195 6.95 -1.44 23.05
CA THR A 195 5.65 -1.15 23.66
C THR A 195 5.45 0.34 23.97
N ALA A 196 6.41 1.20 23.64
CA ALA A 196 6.33 2.64 23.79
C ALA A 196 6.61 3.25 22.42
N LEU A 197 5.56 3.66 21.70
CA LEU A 197 5.71 4.48 20.49
C LEU A 197 5.80 5.97 20.81
N THR A 198 5.64 6.34 22.07
CA THR A 198 5.69 7.73 22.53
C THR A 198 6.95 7.99 23.32
N ILE A 199 7.52 9.17 23.14
CA ILE A 199 8.79 9.53 23.78
C ILE A 199 8.79 11.01 24.20
N ALA A 200 9.48 11.31 25.30
CA ALA A 200 9.69 12.67 25.75
C ALA A 200 10.77 13.34 24.88
N PRO A 201 10.45 14.43 24.17
CA PRO A 201 11.41 15.13 23.33
C PRO A 201 12.27 16.11 24.12
N TYR A 202 13.37 16.52 23.51
CA TYR A 202 14.04 17.79 23.77
C TYR A 202 14.35 18.47 22.44
N PHE A 203 14.55 19.79 22.50
CA PHE A 203 14.70 20.63 21.32
C PHE A 203 16.12 21.20 21.25
N MET A 204 16.66 21.31 20.04
CA MET A 204 17.93 21.97 19.76
C MET A 204 17.69 23.04 18.71
N ILE A 205 18.04 24.29 19.02
CA ILE A 205 17.86 25.44 18.12
C ILE A 205 19.22 26.07 17.85
N ASN A 206 19.51 26.37 16.60
CA ASN A 206 20.79 26.94 16.23
C ASN A 206 20.93 28.34 16.84
N SER A 207 21.97 28.56 17.65
CA SER A 207 22.23 29.87 18.29
C SER A 207 22.72 30.97 17.33
N ARG A 208 22.99 30.65 16.06
CA ARG A 208 23.69 31.52 15.11
C ARG A 208 22.93 31.75 13.81
N ILE A 209 21.60 31.58 13.78
CA ILE A 209 20.79 31.74 12.55
C ILE A 209 21.05 33.08 11.85
N TYR A 210 21.24 34.16 12.63
CA TYR A 210 21.49 35.51 12.10
C TYR A 210 22.78 35.61 11.28
N ASP A 211 23.76 34.74 11.50
CA ASP A 211 25.01 34.74 10.74
C ASP A 211 24.82 34.27 9.29
N TYR A 212 23.76 33.49 9.03
CA TYR A 212 23.51 32.88 7.72
C TYR A 212 22.61 33.74 6.85
N VAL A 213 21.56 34.33 7.45
CA VAL A 213 20.50 35.05 6.73
C VAL A 213 20.40 36.54 7.10
N GLY A 214 21.22 37.00 8.06
CA GLY A 214 21.13 38.34 8.63
C GLY A 214 20.04 38.46 9.70
N LYS A 215 20.10 39.50 10.54
CA LYS A 215 19.18 39.65 11.70
C LYS A 215 17.71 39.72 11.32
N LEU A 216 17.34 40.50 10.29
CA LEU A 216 15.94 40.70 9.93
C LEU A 216 15.26 39.40 9.47
N GLU A 217 15.88 38.67 8.55
CA GLU A 217 15.36 37.36 8.14
C GLU A 217 15.57 36.30 9.22
N GLY A 218 16.65 36.40 9.99
CA GLY A 218 16.94 35.46 11.06
C GLY A 218 15.91 35.46 12.19
N ILE A 219 15.21 36.57 12.42
CA ILE A 219 14.06 36.64 13.33
C ILE A 219 12.96 35.68 12.83
N ARG A 220 12.60 35.77 11.56
CA ARG A 220 11.56 34.95 10.92
C ARG A 220 11.93 33.47 10.93
N TYR A 221 13.15 33.14 10.53
CA TYR A 221 13.63 31.75 10.57
C TYR A 221 13.65 31.18 12.00
N LEU A 222 14.01 31.99 13.01
CA LEU A 222 13.98 31.53 14.40
C LEU A 222 12.55 31.24 14.87
N GLU A 223 11.62 32.13 14.56
CA GLU A 223 10.19 31.98 14.87
C GLU A 223 9.59 30.72 14.25
N THR A 224 9.77 30.51 12.93
CA THR A 224 9.23 29.35 12.23
C THR A 224 9.91 28.05 12.66
N THR A 225 11.24 28.05 12.84
CA THR A 225 11.97 26.88 13.35
C THR A 225 11.46 26.45 14.72
N CYS A 226 11.19 27.39 15.63
CA CYS A 226 10.62 27.04 16.94
C CYS A 226 9.24 26.38 16.81
N ALA A 227 8.37 26.86 15.92
CA ALA A 227 7.07 26.26 15.66
C ALA A 227 7.18 24.85 15.03
N HIS A 228 8.06 24.69 14.03
CA HIS A 228 8.36 23.43 13.34
C HIS A 228 8.87 22.37 14.32
N GLU A 229 9.91 22.70 15.09
CA GLU A 229 10.51 21.79 16.04
C GLU A 229 9.54 21.43 17.18
N PHE A 230 8.77 22.39 17.67
CA PHE A 230 7.78 22.08 18.70
C PHE A 230 6.73 21.06 18.23
N LEU A 231 6.31 21.10 16.96
CA LEU A 231 5.39 20.11 16.40
C LEU A 231 6.00 18.71 16.36
N HIS A 232 7.30 18.56 16.07
CA HIS A 232 7.94 17.24 16.19
C HIS A 232 7.83 16.67 17.60
N GLY A 233 7.91 17.52 18.63
CA GLY A 233 7.70 17.11 20.01
C GLY A 233 6.27 16.60 20.26
N ILE A 234 5.27 17.24 19.64
CA ILE A 234 3.86 16.80 19.64
C ILE A 234 3.73 15.46 18.90
N GLN A 235 4.33 15.33 17.73
CA GLN A 235 4.31 14.11 16.93
C GLN A 235 4.87 12.93 17.73
N PHE A 236 5.99 13.12 18.44
CA PHE A 236 6.55 12.11 19.35
C PHE A 236 5.62 11.72 20.50
N ALA A 237 4.69 12.60 20.90
CA ALA A 237 3.66 12.28 21.88
C ALA A 237 2.50 11.47 21.32
N TYR A 238 2.27 11.50 20.01
CA TYR A 238 1.31 10.62 19.33
C TYR A 238 1.97 9.29 18.95
N ASN A 239 3.01 9.36 18.13
CA ASN A 239 3.77 8.23 17.65
C ASN A 239 5.11 8.70 17.02
N ALA A 240 6.22 8.48 17.70
CA ALA A 240 7.58 8.75 17.18
C ALA A 240 7.96 7.85 15.99
N TYR A 241 7.15 6.83 15.68
CA TYR A 241 7.30 5.96 14.53
C TYR A 241 6.44 6.34 13.30
N MET A 242 5.62 7.41 13.36
CA MET A 242 4.78 7.85 12.24
C MET A 242 5.62 8.20 10.97
N PRO A 243 5.04 8.26 9.76
CA PRO A 243 5.83 8.35 8.53
C PRO A 243 6.61 9.68 8.51
N THR A 244 7.94 9.62 8.39
CA THR A 244 8.82 10.80 8.59
C THR A 244 8.59 11.88 7.55
N TRP A 245 8.26 11.52 6.31
CA TRP A 245 7.91 12.50 5.27
C TRP A 245 6.72 13.36 5.70
N PHE A 246 5.70 12.74 6.32
CA PHE A 246 4.53 13.47 6.79
C PHE A 246 4.82 14.25 8.07
N MET A 247 5.76 13.77 8.90
CA MET A 247 6.24 14.54 10.05
C MET A 247 6.82 15.89 9.61
N GLU A 248 7.71 15.88 8.61
CA GLU A 248 8.32 17.11 8.07
C GLU A 248 7.31 17.96 7.29
N ALA A 249 6.46 17.35 6.45
CA ALA A 249 5.44 18.07 5.70
C ALA A 249 4.46 18.81 6.61
N SER A 250 4.00 18.16 7.69
CA SER A 250 3.09 18.77 8.66
C SER A 250 3.80 19.74 9.62
N ALA A 251 5.08 19.54 9.92
CA ALA A 251 5.89 20.50 10.66
C ALA A 251 6.12 21.80 9.87
N THR A 252 6.35 21.68 8.56
CA THR A 252 6.42 22.84 7.66
C THR A 252 5.06 23.54 7.55
N TRP A 253 3.96 22.77 7.53
CA TRP A 253 2.60 23.32 7.50
C TRP A 253 2.25 24.11 8.77
N ILE A 254 2.68 23.65 9.95
CA ILE A 254 2.34 24.34 11.21
C ILE A 254 2.97 25.72 11.32
N GLU A 255 4.06 25.97 10.59
CA GLU A 255 4.69 27.30 10.53
C GLU A 255 3.69 28.33 9.99
N VAL A 256 2.85 27.94 9.03
CA VAL A 256 1.79 28.78 8.45
C VAL A 256 0.68 29.03 9.45
N MET A 257 0.26 27.99 10.15
CA MET A 257 -0.80 28.09 11.16
C MET A 257 -0.38 28.87 12.40
N THR A 258 0.92 29.04 12.62
CA THR A 258 1.46 29.79 13.77
C THR A 258 1.83 31.23 13.41
N TYR A 259 2.19 31.47 12.15
CA TYR A 259 2.71 32.74 11.63
C TYR A 259 2.18 32.96 10.20
N ASP A 260 0.99 33.55 10.11
CA ASP A 260 0.25 33.72 8.86
C ASP A 260 0.56 35.09 8.19
N GLY A 261 1.21 35.98 8.94
CA GLY A 261 1.54 37.35 8.55
C GLY A 261 0.58 38.39 9.13
N GLY A 262 -0.19 38.04 10.15
CA GLY A 262 -1.17 38.90 10.81
C GLY A 262 -2.40 39.14 9.95
N VAL A 263 -2.85 38.14 9.20
CA VAL A 263 -3.97 38.27 8.27
C VAL A 263 -5.27 38.07 9.04
N VAL A 264 -5.87 39.18 9.46
CA VAL A 264 -7.20 39.16 10.08
C VAL A 264 -8.20 38.48 9.14
N ASP A 265 -8.74 37.32 9.55
CA ASP A 265 -9.61 36.41 8.77
C ASP A 265 -8.85 35.61 7.69
N ASP A 266 -7.80 34.90 8.10
CA ASP A 266 -6.98 33.97 7.31
C ASP A 266 -7.73 32.69 6.85
N GLY A 267 -8.99 32.55 7.29
CA GLY A 267 -9.96 31.55 6.86
C GLY A 267 -9.77 30.20 7.54
N ASP A 268 -8.90 30.12 8.54
CA ASP A 268 -8.93 29.03 9.48
C ASP A 268 -10.01 29.28 10.56
N THR A 269 -10.12 28.35 11.51
CA THR A 269 -11.07 28.45 12.63
C THR A 269 -10.38 28.70 13.97
N ILE A 270 -9.10 29.08 13.93
CA ILE A 270 -8.24 29.32 15.06
C ILE A 270 -8.35 30.80 15.45
N PRO A 271 -8.70 31.12 16.70
CA PRO A 271 -8.72 32.50 17.16
C PRO A 271 -7.34 32.89 17.70
N ASP A 272 -6.31 32.89 16.86
CA ASP A 272 -4.95 33.24 17.26
C ASP A 272 -4.67 34.76 17.18
N PRO A 273 -3.57 35.24 17.76
CA PRO A 273 -3.24 36.67 17.77
C PRO A 273 -2.67 37.12 16.42
N ASP A 274 -3.52 37.74 15.59
CA ASP A 274 -3.12 38.36 14.33
C ASP A 274 -2.29 39.64 14.55
N GLU A 275 -0.97 39.52 14.72
CA GLU A 275 -0.09 40.68 14.89
C GLU A 275 0.33 41.23 13.51
N PRO A 276 -0.03 42.47 13.10
CA PRO A 276 0.15 42.94 11.70
C PRO A 276 1.58 42.99 11.15
N THR A 277 2.59 42.74 11.99
CA THR A 277 4.02 42.74 11.63
C THR A 277 4.69 41.40 11.85
N GLU A 278 3.93 40.36 12.16
CA GLU A 278 4.50 39.04 12.37
C GLU A 278 5.05 38.41 11.09
N THR A 279 5.73 37.30 11.28
CA THR A 279 6.25 36.48 10.20
C THR A 279 5.14 35.96 9.32
N ASN A 280 5.30 36.06 8.00
CA ASN A 280 4.39 35.45 7.02
C ASN A 280 5.05 34.19 6.47
N SER A 281 4.74 33.04 7.06
CA SER A 281 5.47 31.79 6.80
C SER A 281 5.36 31.28 5.37
N TYR A 282 4.26 31.63 4.67
CA TYR A 282 4.08 31.34 3.24
C TYR A 282 5.24 31.83 2.34
N ASN A 283 6.07 32.76 2.81
CA ASN A 283 7.23 33.24 2.04
C ASN A 283 8.45 32.30 2.08
N TYR A 284 8.53 31.35 3.03
CA TYR A 284 9.78 30.62 3.29
C TYR A 284 9.82 29.22 2.68
N TYR A 285 8.69 28.55 2.50
CA TYR A 285 8.67 27.24 1.85
C TYR A 285 8.50 27.30 0.31
N ILE A 286 8.60 28.49 -0.31
CA ILE A 286 8.46 28.66 -1.76
C ILE A 286 9.54 27.91 -2.56
N HIS A 287 10.73 27.74 -1.99
CA HIS A 287 11.84 27.03 -2.64
C HIS A 287 11.59 25.52 -2.72
N GLN A 288 11.08 24.97 -1.62
CA GLN A 288 10.66 23.59 -1.42
C GLN A 288 9.50 23.26 -2.36
N LEU A 289 8.49 24.14 -2.42
CA LEU A 289 7.41 24.03 -3.39
C LEU A 289 7.92 24.11 -4.82
N ARG A 290 8.87 24.99 -5.16
CA ARG A 290 9.41 25.05 -6.52
C ARG A 290 10.02 23.72 -6.94
N ARG A 291 10.73 23.03 -6.05
CA ARG A 291 11.25 21.71 -6.35
C ARG A 291 10.13 20.70 -6.53
N TRP A 292 9.21 20.62 -5.57
CA TRP A 292 8.08 19.69 -5.61
C TRP A 292 7.26 19.84 -6.90
N PHE A 293 6.85 21.07 -7.23
CA PHE A 293 6.07 21.37 -8.44
C PHE A 293 6.87 21.17 -9.75
N ASN A 294 8.20 21.09 -9.71
CA ASN A 294 9.03 20.79 -10.88
C ASN A 294 9.11 19.28 -11.22
N ILE A 295 8.85 18.42 -10.24
CA ILE A 295 8.92 16.95 -10.35
C ILE A 295 7.69 16.30 -9.70
N PRO A 296 6.47 16.63 -10.16
CA PRO A 296 5.22 16.11 -9.56
C PRO A 296 5.01 14.60 -9.76
N ASP A 297 5.88 13.98 -10.57
CA ASP A 297 5.96 12.56 -10.91
C ASP A 297 6.82 11.75 -9.93
N ILE A 298 7.32 12.39 -8.87
CA ILE A 298 8.00 11.76 -7.72
C ILE A 298 7.01 11.58 -6.56
N SER A 299 7.13 10.48 -5.83
CA SER A 299 6.23 10.12 -4.73
C SER A 299 6.22 11.18 -3.63
N LEU A 300 5.05 11.41 -3.02
CA LEU A 300 4.90 12.24 -1.81
C LEU A 300 5.85 11.84 -0.67
N GLU A 301 6.24 10.57 -0.62
CA GLU A 301 7.07 10.00 0.44
C GLU A 301 8.57 10.15 0.20
N SER A 302 8.94 10.63 -0.99
CA SER A 302 10.33 10.64 -1.46
C SER A 302 11.20 11.67 -0.73
N ARG A 303 12.38 11.22 -0.31
CA ARG A 303 13.39 11.97 0.46
C ARG A 303 14.52 12.54 -0.39
N ILE A 304 14.20 13.01 -1.60
CA ILE A 304 15.20 13.48 -2.55
C ILE A 304 15.40 14.99 -2.42
N GLY A 305 16.42 15.39 -1.65
CA GLY A 305 16.74 16.80 -1.38
C GLY A 305 15.68 17.46 -0.51
N ASP A 306 15.15 18.62 -0.91
CA ASP A 306 14.09 19.36 -0.21
C ASP A 306 12.65 18.97 -0.62
N HIS A 307 12.49 17.83 -1.32
CA HIS A 307 11.18 17.36 -1.78
C HIS A 307 10.20 17.05 -0.63
N GLU A 308 10.69 16.45 0.46
CA GLU A 308 9.90 16.09 1.64
C GLU A 308 9.26 17.30 2.34
N TYR A 309 9.99 18.43 2.40
CA TYR A 309 9.45 19.70 2.88
C TYR A 309 8.43 20.27 1.88
N GLY A 310 8.65 20.07 0.58
CA GLY A 310 7.70 20.42 -0.48
C GLY A 310 6.38 19.65 -0.39
N SER A 311 6.38 18.44 0.20
CA SER A 311 5.17 17.68 0.50
C SER A 311 4.26 18.38 1.53
N VAL A 312 4.66 19.52 2.11
CA VAL A 312 3.77 20.46 2.83
C VAL A 312 2.50 20.77 2.03
N ILE A 313 2.58 20.77 0.70
CA ILE A 313 1.42 21.00 -0.17
C ILE A 313 0.28 19.98 0.06
N TRP A 314 0.61 18.76 0.49
CA TRP A 314 -0.37 17.75 0.89
C TRP A 314 -1.05 18.10 2.21
N ALA A 315 -0.29 18.54 3.23
CA ALA A 315 -0.84 18.98 4.51
C ALA A 315 -1.71 20.25 4.35
N LEU A 316 -1.25 21.22 3.54
CA LEU A 316 -2.03 22.40 3.15
C LEU A 316 -3.35 22.00 2.47
N TYR A 317 -3.30 21.07 1.51
CA TYR A 317 -4.50 20.57 0.85
C TYR A 317 -5.49 19.94 1.84
N MET A 318 -4.99 19.08 2.74
CA MET A 318 -5.82 18.45 3.76
C MET A 318 -6.48 19.49 4.66
N ALA A 319 -5.70 20.45 5.18
CA ALA A 319 -6.20 21.48 6.08
C ALA A 319 -7.17 22.44 5.39
N GLU A 320 -6.89 22.89 4.17
CA GLU A 320 -7.78 23.83 3.45
C GLU A 320 -9.09 23.16 3.00
N ARG A 321 -9.07 21.86 2.68
CA ARG A 321 -10.27 21.15 2.22
C ARG A 321 -11.15 20.63 3.36
N PHE A 322 -10.54 20.16 4.45
CA PHE A 322 -11.24 19.45 5.53
C PHE A 322 -11.14 20.14 6.90
N GLY A 323 -10.39 21.24 7.00
CA GLY A 323 -10.04 21.91 8.26
C GLY A 323 -8.77 21.34 8.88
N TYR A 324 -8.06 22.15 9.68
CA TYR A 324 -6.77 21.78 10.29
C TYR A 324 -6.85 20.50 11.15
N ASP A 325 -8.04 20.21 11.72
CA ASP A 325 -8.24 19.11 12.66
C ASP A 325 -7.97 17.74 12.03
N ILE A 326 -8.08 17.61 10.71
CA ILE A 326 -7.76 16.37 9.99
C ILE A 326 -6.32 15.89 10.24
N ILE A 327 -5.37 16.81 10.43
CA ILE A 327 -3.97 16.49 10.74
C ILE A 327 -3.88 15.87 12.15
N ARG A 328 -4.61 16.43 13.12
CA ARG A 328 -4.70 15.90 14.49
C ARG A 328 -5.41 14.54 14.53
N GLN A 329 -6.45 14.34 13.71
CA GLN A 329 -7.13 13.06 13.55
C GLN A 329 -6.18 12.02 12.95
N PHE A 330 -5.37 12.39 11.94
CA PHE A 330 -4.33 11.51 11.42
C PHE A 330 -3.34 11.07 12.49
N TYR A 331 -2.80 12.00 13.27
CA TYR A 331 -1.89 11.61 14.37
C TYR A 331 -2.56 10.65 15.36
N THR A 332 -3.83 10.87 15.69
CA THR A 332 -4.61 9.98 16.56
C THR A 332 -4.76 8.58 15.96
N ASN A 333 -5.01 8.50 14.65
CA ASN A 333 -5.12 7.25 13.91
C ASN A 333 -3.78 6.51 13.76
N THR A 334 -2.64 7.19 13.95
CA THR A 334 -1.30 6.59 13.93
C THR A 334 -0.77 6.15 15.31
N THR A 335 -1.58 6.11 16.36
CA THR A 335 -1.14 5.69 17.72
C THR A 335 -0.72 4.20 17.82
N ASP A 336 -0.31 3.73 19.01
CA ASP A 336 0.28 2.40 19.17
C ASP A 336 -0.61 1.24 18.69
N GLY A 337 -0.02 0.37 17.86
CA GLY A 337 -0.69 -0.74 17.20
C GLY A 337 -1.52 -0.40 15.96
N SER A 338 -1.62 0.89 15.56
CA SER A 338 -2.47 1.31 14.44
C SER A 338 -1.72 1.86 13.23
N TYR A 339 -0.41 2.11 13.31
CA TYR A 339 0.41 2.56 12.17
C TYR A 339 0.40 1.54 11.02
N ARG A 340 -0.02 2.02 9.84
CA ARG A 340 -0.24 1.22 8.62
C ARG A 340 0.08 2.01 7.33
N GLU A 341 1.06 2.90 7.37
CA GLU A 341 1.42 3.76 6.22
C GLU A 341 0.20 4.52 5.66
N PHE A 342 -0.04 4.46 4.35
CA PHE A 342 -1.25 4.99 3.70
C PHE A 342 -2.57 4.43 4.24
N GLY A 343 -2.57 3.29 4.93
CA GLY A 343 -3.75 2.75 5.59
C GLY A 343 -4.32 3.69 6.66
N ASN A 344 -3.50 4.53 7.28
CA ASN A 344 -4.00 5.55 8.21
C ASN A 344 -4.64 6.74 7.50
N PHE A 345 -4.10 7.14 6.34
CA PHE A 345 -4.74 8.16 5.51
C PHE A 345 -6.10 7.68 5.01
N TYR A 346 -6.20 6.41 4.59
CA TYR A 346 -7.46 5.80 4.18
C TYR A 346 -8.57 6.02 5.23
N ASP A 347 -8.33 5.64 6.49
CA ASP A 347 -9.33 5.79 7.55
C ASP A 347 -9.68 7.26 7.82
N VAL A 348 -8.68 8.15 7.89
CA VAL A 348 -8.92 9.59 8.15
C VAL A 348 -9.78 10.22 7.06
N PHE A 349 -9.55 9.90 5.80
CA PHE A 349 -10.36 10.43 4.71
C PHE A 349 -11.80 9.90 4.75
N ILE A 350 -11.97 8.60 5.05
CA ILE A 350 -13.30 7.98 5.21
C ILE A 350 -14.08 8.66 6.33
N ASP A 351 -13.44 8.91 7.47
CA ASP A 351 -14.04 9.61 8.61
C ASP A 351 -14.44 11.05 8.26
N ASN A 352 -13.81 11.65 7.25
CA ASN A 352 -14.11 12.98 6.71
C ASN A 352 -14.96 12.97 5.43
N GLY A 353 -15.64 11.85 5.15
CA GLY A 353 -16.66 11.75 4.09
C GLY A 353 -16.12 11.67 2.66
N THR A 354 -14.87 11.25 2.48
CA THR A 354 -14.24 11.02 1.16
C THR A 354 -13.38 9.76 1.19
N THR A 355 -12.86 9.35 0.04
CA THR A 355 -11.87 8.27 -0.04
C THR A 355 -10.46 8.86 -0.20
N LEU A 356 -9.42 8.12 0.21
CA LEU A 356 -8.02 8.51 -0.08
C LEU A 356 -7.80 8.68 -1.58
N ALA A 357 -8.42 7.81 -2.39
CA ALA A 357 -8.35 7.88 -3.83
C ALA A 357 -8.93 9.20 -4.36
N GLU A 358 -10.14 9.57 -3.98
CA GLU A 358 -10.75 10.83 -4.43
C GLU A 358 -10.03 12.06 -3.88
N ALA A 359 -9.56 12.00 -2.64
CA ALA A 359 -8.76 13.06 -2.05
C ALA A 359 -7.47 13.28 -2.84
N PHE A 360 -6.74 12.21 -3.17
CA PHE A 360 -5.48 12.33 -3.91
C PHE A 360 -5.71 12.79 -5.36
N LYS A 361 -6.73 12.27 -6.04
CA LYS A 361 -7.07 12.73 -7.40
C LYS A 361 -7.47 14.21 -7.42
N THR A 362 -8.24 14.67 -6.43
CA THR A 362 -8.59 16.09 -6.32
C THR A 362 -7.36 16.96 -6.04
N PHE A 363 -6.45 16.50 -5.18
CA PHE A 363 -5.18 17.17 -4.90
C PHE A 363 -4.35 17.42 -6.17
N THR A 364 -4.25 16.42 -7.05
CA THR A 364 -3.55 16.61 -8.34
C THR A 364 -4.23 17.66 -9.24
N VAL A 365 -5.56 17.77 -9.19
CA VAL A 365 -6.29 18.84 -9.89
C VAL A 365 -6.00 20.21 -9.27
N TRP A 366 -5.98 20.33 -7.93
CA TRP A 366 -5.65 21.59 -7.24
C TRP A 366 -4.24 22.08 -7.60
N ASN A 367 -3.27 21.18 -7.65
CA ASN A 367 -1.89 21.49 -8.03
C ASN A 367 -1.75 22.05 -9.45
N TYR A 368 -2.66 21.69 -10.36
CA TYR A 368 -2.69 22.31 -11.69
C TYR A 368 -3.09 23.79 -11.65
N PHE A 369 -4.00 24.17 -10.74
CA PHE A 369 -4.58 25.51 -10.65
C PHE A 369 -3.80 26.43 -9.71
N THR A 370 -2.48 26.47 -9.87
CA THR A 370 -1.55 27.32 -9.11
C THR A 370 -0.94 28.42 -9.99
N TYR A 371 -0.31 29.41 -9.36
CA TYR A 371 0.34 30.55 -10.02
C TYR A 371 -0.58 31.26 -11.03
N THR A 372 -0.15 31.41 -12.28
CA THR A 372 -0.93 31.99 -13.39
C THR A 372 -2.23 31.24 -13.72
N ARG A 373 -2.42 30.02 -13.19
CA ARG A 373 -3.65 29.23 -13.35
C ARG A 373 -4.58 29.33 -12.14
N ALA A 374 -4.13 29.96 -11.05
CA ALA A 374 -4.95 30.19 -9.86
C ALA A 374 -6.19 31.02 -10.19
N ASN A 375 -7.30 30.72 -9.50
CA ASN A 375 -8.58 31.45 -9.61
C ASN A 375 -9.14 31.55 -11.05
N THR A 376 -8.71 30.68 -11.97
CA THR A 376 -9.21 30.64 -13.36
C THR A 376 -10.54 29.89 -13.49
N THR A 377 -11.01 29.26 -12.42
CA THR A 377 -12.30 28.56 -12.35
C THR A 377 -12.97 28.83 -11.01
N VAL A 378 -14.27 29.12 -11.03
CA VAL A 378 -15.09 29.35 -9.83
C VAL A 378 -15.74 28.06 -9.32
N GLU A 379 -15.73 27.00 -10.13
CA GLU A 379 -16.38 25.72 -9.85
C GLU A 379 -15.47 24.75 -9.07
N ILE A 380 -14.16 25.04 -8.98
CA ILE A 380 -13.19 24.24 -8.22
C ILE A 380 -12.57 25.17 -7.18
N PRO A 381 -12.93 25.07 -5.89
CA PRO A 381 -12.16 25.75 -4.86
C PRO A 381 -10.76 25.15 -4.93
N GLY A 382 -9.76 25.95 -5.27
CA GLY A 382 -8.34 25.57 -5.17
C GLY A 382 -7.78 26.08 -3.84
N TYR A 383 -6.45 26.12 -3.74
CA TYR A 383 -5.82 26.72 -2.56
C TYR A 383 -6.17 28.20 -2.42
N ARG A 384 -6.40 28.68 -1.19
CA ARG A 384 -6.66 30.10 -0.89
C ARG A 384 -5.54 31.01 -1.40
N ASN A 385 -4.29 30.57 -1.25
CA ASN A 385 -3.08 31.25 -1.67
C ASN A 385 -2.47 30.67 -2.97
N ALA A 386 -3.29 30.03 -3.81
CA ALA A 386 -2.83 29.32 -5.01
C ALA A 386 -1.96 30.17 -5.95
N GLU A 387 -2.19 31.49 -6.03
CA GLU A 387 -1.42 32.41 -6.86
C GLU A 387 0.03 32.60 -6.37
N ARG A 388 0.30 32.30 -5.10
CA ARG A 388 1.65 32.33 -4.51
C ARG A 388 2.43 31.05 -4.80
N PHE A 389 1.73 29.94 -5.04
CA PHE A 389 2.37 28.65 -5.28
C PHE A 389 2.94 28.57 -6.70
N PRO A 390 4.10 27.92 -6.90
CA PRO A 390 4.69 27.74 -8.23
C PRO A 390 3.74 26.94 -9.15
N PRO A 391 3.77 27.18 -10.47
CA PRO A 391 2.97 26.38 -11.39
C PRO A 391 3.54 24.97 -11.48
N VAL A 392 2.67 23.96 -11.51
CA VAL A 392 3.13 22.59 -11.78
C VAL A 392 3.77 22.49 -13.16
N ALA A 393 4.95 21.86 -13.18
CA ALA A 393 5.72 21.64 -14.38
C ALA A 393 5.02 20.61 -15.27
N ILE A 394 5.16 20.84 -16.57
CA ILE A 394 4.70 19.95 -17.63
C ILE A 394 5.96 19.68 -18.45
N HIS A 395 6.38 18.41 -18.56
CA HIS A 395 7.60 18.14 -19.29
C HIS A 395 7.43 18.57 -20.75
N PRO A 396 8.47 19.11 -21.39
CA PRO A 396 8.39 19.54 -22.79
C PRO A 396 7.94 18.43 -23.74
N ASN A 397 8.26 17.17 -23.43
CA ASN A 397 7.89 16.00 -24.21
C ASN A 397 6.41 15.59 -24.06
N ASP A 398 5.72 16.13 -23.06
CA ASP A 398 4.31 15.83 -22.77
C ASP A 398 3.35 16.88 -23.33
N VAL A 399 3.84 17.77 -24.22
CA VAL A 399 3.02 18.76 -24.92
C VAL A 399 2.88 18.35 -26.38
N HIS A 400 1.69 17.90 -26.76
CA HIS A 400 1.43 17.33 -28.08
C HIS A 400 0.48 18.21 -28.90
N SER A 401 0.74 18.28 -30.20
CA SER A 401 -0.17 18.90 -31.17
C SER A 401 -0.26 18.15 -32.51
N GLN A 402 0.35 16.98 -32.60
CA GLN A 402 0.28 16.12 -33.78
C GLN A 402 -0.34 14.78 -33.36
N TYR A 403 -1.28 14.30 -34.18
CA TYR A 403 -2.09 13.13 -33.91
C TYR A 403 -2.18 12.22 -35.13
N PRO A 404 -2.27 10.89 -34.96
CA PRO A 404 -2.28 10.18 -33.68
C PRO A 404 -0.90 10.18 -33.00
N ILE A 405 -0.89 10.00 -31.68
CA ILE A 405 0.31 9.87 -30.86
C ILE A 405 0.14 8.69 -29.89
N ARG A 406 1.25 8.00 -29.61
CA ARG A 406 1.36 7.01 -28.53
C ARG A 406 2.64 7.29 -27.76
N THR A 407 2.54 7.30 -26.45
CA THR A 407 3.69 7.39 -25.55
C THR A 407 3.60 6.24 -24.56
N HIS A 408 4.71 5.54 -24.39
CA HIS A 408 4.87 4.51 -23.37
C HIS A 408 5.84 5.01 -22.32
N PHE A 409 5.42 4.94 -21.07
CA PHE A 409 6.24 5.23 -19.91
C PHE A 409 6.63 3.90 -19.27
N ASP A 410 7.93 3.63 -19.23
CA ASP A 410 8.49 2.52 -18.48
C ASP A 410 8.69 2.91 -17.01
N SER A 411 9.32 2.02 -16.24
CA SER A 411 9.53 2.21 -14.81
C SER A 411 10.39 3.42 -14.44
N GLU A 412 11.13 4.02 -15.38
CA GLU A 412 11.95 5.21 -15.12
C GLU A 412 11.23 6.52 -15.49
N ALA A 413 10.20 6.45 -16.34
CA ALA A 413 9.51 7.63 -16.86
C ALA A 413 8.04 7.75 -16.40
N MET A 414 7.47 6.69 -15.83
CA MET A 414 6.13 6.74 -15.24
C MET A 414 6.14 7.58 -13.95
N PRO A 415 5.01 8.16 -13.55
CA PRO A 415 4.88 8.69 -12.20
C PRO A 415 5.12 7.58 -11.16
N GLU A 416 5.89 7.86 -10.13
CA GLU A 416 6.05 7.02 -8.93
C GLU A 416 4.70 6.86 -8.19
N HIS A 417 4.64 5.96 -7.20
CA HIS A 417 3.42 5.76 -6.41
C HIS A 417 2.97 7.07 -5.73
N PHE A 418 1.66 7.29 -5.64
CA PHE A 418 1.09 8.54 -5.10
C PHE A 418 1.77 9.80 -5.67
N SER A 419 1.90 9.83 -6.99
CA SER A 419 2.39 10.97 -7.76
C SER A 419 1.60 11.11 -9.07
N CYS A 420 1.89 12.13 -9.87
CA CYS A 420 1.18 12.36 -11.13
C CYS A 420 2.02 13.03 -12.21
N ARG A 421 1.62 12.86 -13.47
CA ARG A 421 2.22 13.50 -14.63
C ARG A 421 1.17 14.21 -15.47
N TYR A 422 1.48 15.43 -15.89
CA TYR A 422 0.58 16.29 -16.67
C TYR A 422 0.94 16.25 -18.14
N ILE A 423 -0.02 15.90 -18.99
CA ILE A 423 0.15 15.74 -20.44
C ILE A 423 -0.85 16.63 -21.16
N VAL A 424 -0.36 17.49 -22.06
CA VAL A 424 -1.15 18.54 -22.72
C VAL A 424 -1.37 18.20 -24.20
N PHE A 425 -2.61 18.32 -24.63
CA PHE A 425 -3.05 18.11 -26.00
C PHE A 425 -3.61 19.41 -26.59
N ARG A 426 -3.05 19.85 -27.72
CA ARG A 426 -3.47 21.04 -28.46
C ARG A 426 -3.86 20.72 -29.90
N PRO A 427 -4.99 21.23 -30.40
CA PRO A 427 -5.43 20.98 -31.76
C PRO A 427 -4.66 21.84 -32.77
N GLN A 428 -4.35 21.29 -33.94
CA GLN A 428 -3.87 22.05 -35.13
C GLN A 428 -5.01 22.39 -36.10
N GLY A 429 -6.19 21.80 -35.88
CA GLY A 429 -7.41 21.98 -36.64
C GLY A 429 -8.57 21.31 -35.93
N VAL A 430 -9.79 21.46 -36.47
CA VAL A 430 -10.99 20.87 -35.87
C VAL A 430 -11.04 19.37 -36.16
N MET A 431 -11.10 18.57 -35.10
CA MET A 431 -11.35 17.13 -35.12
C MET A 431 -12.74 16.86 -34.55
N PRO A 432 -13.67 16.26 -35.32
CA PRO A 432 -15.02 15.97 -34.86
C PRO A 432 -15.04 15.08 -33.61
N GLU A 433 -14.18 14.08 -33.58
CA GLU A 433 -13.98 13.18 -32.45
C GLU A 433 -12.48 13.03 -32.18
N PHE A 434 -12.12 13.10 -30.91
CA PHE A 434 -10.76 12.94 -30.42
C PHE A 434 -10.79 12.08 -29.15
N ALA A 435 -10.19 10.90 -29.21
CA ALA A 435 -10.07 10.01 -28.07
C ALA A 435 -8.71 10.14 -27.41
N ILE A 436 -8.69 10.03 -26.08
CA ILE A 436 -7.49 9.77 -25.30
C ILE A 436 -7.73 8.47 -24.54
N LYS A 437 -6.92 7.46 -24.83
CA LYS A 437 -6.90 6.16 -24.18
C LYS A 437 -5.69 6.07 -23.27
N ILE A 438 -5.87 5.48 -22.09
CA ILE A 438 -4.81 5.11 -21.15
C ILE A 438 -4.83 3.59 -21.02
N ASP A 439 -3.64 3.03 -20.85
CA ASP A 439 -3.40 1.59 -20.81
C ASP A 439 -2.27 1.34 -19.80
N GLY A 440 -2.66 1.04 -18.56
CA GLY A 440 -1.77 0.69 -17.46
C GLY A 440 -1.44 -0.79 -17.43
N ALA A 441 -0.46 -1.19 -16.62
CA ALA A 441 -0.17 -2.60 -16.42
C ALA A 441 -1.39 -3.34 -15.83
N ASP A 442 -1.77 -4.47 -16.45
CA ASP A 442 -2.83 -5.34 -15.96
C ASP A 442 -2.62 -5.75 -14.51
N LEU A 443 -3.64 -5.57 -13.66
CA LEU A 443 -3.65 -6.08 -12.28
C LEU A 443 -3.85 -7.61 -12.22
N ALA A 444 -4.47 -8.17 -13.25
CA ALA A 444 -4.69 -9.61 -13.40
C ALA A 444 -4.98 -9.98 -14.86
N PRO A 445 -4.60 -11.18 -15.33
CA PRO A 445 -5.03 -11.66 -16.63
C PRO A 445 -6.56 -11.85 -16.66
N TYR A 446 -7.17 -11.61 -17.82
CA TYR A 446 -8.61 -11.82 -18.01
C TYR A 446 -9.02 -13.29 -17.80
N ASP A 447 -8.19 -14.25 -18.23
CA ASP A 447 -8.37 -15.68 -17.97
C ASP A 447 -7.40 -16.17 -16.89
N MET A 448 -7.94 -16.44 -15.70
CA MET A 448 -7.15 -16.94 -14.57
C MET A 448 -7.05 -18.47 -14.50
N ASN A 449 -7.66 -19.22 -15.43
CA ASN A 449 -7.70 -20.69 -15.39
C ASN A 449 -6.30 -21.35 -15.43
N ALA A 450 -5.33 -20.68 -16.04
CA ALA A 450 -3.95 -21.14 -16.12
C ALA A 450 -3.17 -20.97 -14.80
N LEU A 451 -3.70 -20.16 -13.86
CA LEU A 451 -3.06 -19.86 -12.58
C LEU A 451 -3.37 -20.92 -11.52
N THR A 452 -2.46 -21.07 -10.56
CA THR A 452 -2.71 -21.92 -9.39
C THR A 452 -3.87 -21.34 -8.56
N ILE A 453 -4.54 -22.17 -7.76
CA ILE A 453 -5.62 -21.69 -6.88
C ILE A 453 -5.09 -20.66 -5.87
N GLY A 454 -3.86 -20.86 -5.36
CA GLY A 454 -3.23 -19.91 -4.44
C GLY A 454 -3.10 -18.52 -5.09
N ASP A 455 -2.54 -18.48 -6.30
CA ASP A 455 -2.38 -17.22 -7.04
C ASP A 455 -3.73 -16.58 -7.35
N ARG A 456 -4.73 -17.36 -7.78
CA ARG A 456 -6.09 -16.86 -8.01
C ARG A 456 -6.73 -16.25 -6.78
N ASN A 457 -6.62 -16.91 -5.64
CA ASN A 457 -7.20 -16.42 -4.39
C ASN A 457 -6.48 -15.14 -3.91
N ASN A 458 -5.15 -15.09 -4.06
CA ASN A 458 -4.37 -13.91 -3.70
C ASN A 458 -4.74 -12.72 -4.61
N ILE A 459 -4.78 -12.93 -5.92
CA ILE A 459 -5.20 -11.92 -6.90
C ILE A 459 -6.63 -11.44 -6.59
N GLN A 460 -7.59 -12.35 -6.37
CA GLN A 460 -8.96 -11.96 -6.08
C GLN A 460 -9.08 -11.19 -4.76
N SER A 461 -8.34 -11.60 -3.72
CA SER A 461 -8.27 -10.88 -2.44
C SER A 461 -7.74 -9.46 -2.63
N GLU A 462 -6.71 -9.31 -3.48
CA GLU A 462 -6.11 -8.01 -3.76
C GLU A 462 -7.04 -7.13 -4.60
N LEU A 463 -7.62 -7.67 -5.68
CA LEU A 463 -8.63 -6.97 -6.48
C LEU A 463 -9.82 -6.48 -5.64
N ASN A 464 -10.28 -7.28 -4.67
CA ASN A 464 -11.33 -6.88 -3.73
C ASN A 464 -10.87 -5.75 -2.81
N ARG A 465 -9.62 -5.80 -2.31
CA ARG A 465 -9.02 -4.73 -1.50
C ARG A 465 -8.90 -3.43 -2.29
N LEU A 466 -8.45 -3.49 -3.54
CA LEU A 466 -8.30 -2.34 -4.43
C LEU A 466 -9.65 -1.72 -4.77
N ASN A 467 -10.69 -2.53 -4.97
CA ASN A 467 -12.06 -2.04 -5.15
C ASN A 467 -12.58 -1.32 -3.91
N GLY A 468 -12.39 -1.89 -2.72
CA GLY A 468 -12.84 -1.24 -1.48
C GLY A 468 -12.10 0.05 -1.15
N THR A 469 -10.84 0.17 -1.58
CA THR A 469 -9.98 1.32 -1.23
C THR A 469 -9.89 2.40 -2.31
N GLY A 470 -10.23 2.07 -3.56
CA GLY A 470 -10.04 2.96 -4.70
C GLY A 470 -8.59 3.11 -5.17
N LEU A 471 -7.64 2.42 -4.51
CA LEU A 471 -6.21 2.50 -4.79
C LEU A 471 -5.78 1.61 -5.96
N ARG A 472 -6.66 1.44 -6.95
CA ARG A 472 -6.48 0.50 -8.06
C ARG A 472 -5.55 1.11 -9.13
N GLY A 473 -4.30 0.66 -9.16
CA GLY A 473 -3.36 0.92 -10.24
C GLY A 473 -3.29 2.38 -10.72
N TRP A 474 -3.98 2.69 -11.82
CA TRP A 474 -3.94 3.99 -12.50
C TRP A 474 -5.27 4.75 -12.44
N ALA A 475 -5.18 6.07 -12.26
CA ALA A 475 -6.31 6.99 -12.38
C ALA A 475 -6.02 8.12 -13.39
N ALA A 476 -7.08 8.69 -13.95
CA ALA A 476 -6.98 9.66 -15.03
C ALA A 476 -8.01 10.77 -14.91
N LYS A 477 -7.55 11.98 -14.55
CA LYS A 477 -8.38 13.19 -14.58
C LYS A 477 -8.04 14.01 -15.84
N PHE A 478 -9.03 14.71 -16.37
CA PHE A 478 -8.91 15.53 -17.57
C PHE A 478 -9.38 16.93 -17.30
N ILE A 479 -8.53 17.92 -17.57
CA ILE A 479 -8.87 19.32 -17.56
C ILE A 479 -9.15 19.76 -18.99
N VAL A 480 -10.42 19.98 -19.31
CA VAL A 480 -10.88 20.37 -20.64
C VAL A 480 -11.11 21.87 -20.67
N ARG A 481 -10.22 22.61 -21.33
CA ARG A 481 -10.36 24.05 -21.54
C ARG A 481 -11.11 24.32 -22.84
N LYS A 482 -12.25 25.00 -22.75
CA LYS A 482 -13.07 25.42 -23.89
C LYS A 482 -12.53 26.72 -24.51
N GLN A 483 -12.98 27.09 -25.70
CA GLN A 483 -12.56 28.35 -26.37
C GLN A 483 -12.92 29.62 -25.59
N ASN A 484 -14.00 29.59 -24.80
CA ASN A 484 -14.39 30.69 -23.92
C ASN A 484 -13.67 30.65 -22.57
N ASP A 485 -12.59 29.87 -22.46
CA ASP A 485 -11.81 29.60 -21.26
C ASP A 485 -12.59 28.96 -20.08
N LYS A 486 -13.85 28.54 -20.30
CA LYS A 486 -14.55 27.66 -19.36
C LYS A 486 -13.77 26.35 -19.22
N ILE A 487 -13.64 25.89 -17.99
CA ILE A 487 -12.99 24.62 -17.64
C ILE A 487 -14.06 23.59 -17.28
N GLU A 488 -13.82 22.35 -17.69
CA GLU A 488 -14.60 21.18 -17.31
C GLU A 488 -13.62 20.10 -16.84
N ILE A 489 -13.85 19.52 -15.68
CA ILE A 489 -13.08 18.37 -15.18
C ILE A 489 -13.84 17.10 -15.52
N ARG A 490 -13.14 16.14 -16.11
CA ARG A 490 -13.65 14.79 -16.35
C ARG A 490 -12.73 13.76 -15.75
N GLU A 491 -13.23 12.55 -15.60
CA GLU A 491 -12.47 11.40 -15.12
C GLU A 491 -12.70 10.22 -16.04
N ALA A 492 -11.64 9.45 -16.30
CA ALA A 492 -11.75 8.13 -16.89
C ALA A 492 -11.38 7.10 -15.82
N PHE A 493 -12.33 6.25 -15.47
CA PHE A 493 -12.07 5.14 -14.56
C PHE A 493 -11.57 3.94 -15.36
N THR A 494 -10.41 3.44 -14.97
CA THR A 494 -9.80 2.21 -15.51
C THR A 494 -10.66 0.97 -15.28
N TYR A 495 -10.61 0.03 -16.22
CA TYR A 495 -11.18 -1.30 -16.01
C TYR A 495 -10.48 -2.01 -14.86
N HIS A 496 -11.23 -2.83 -14.12
CA HIS A 496 -10.77 -3.43 -12.88
C HIS A 496 -9.46 -4.22 -13.05
N ARG A 497 -9.35 -5.02 -14.12
CA ARG A 497 -8.18 -5.87 -14.37
C ARG A 497 -7.20 -5.28 -15.36
N SER A 498 -7.64 -4.92 -16.56
CA SER A 498 -6.72 -4.53 -17.63
C SER A 498 -6.19 -3.09 -17.53
N GLN A 499 -6.68 -2.30 -16.57
CA GLN A 499 -6.25 -0.92 -16.35
C GLN A 499 -6.33 -0.01 -17.60
N GLU A 500 -7.18 -0.38 -18.57
CA GLU A 500 -7.49 0.43 -19.73
C GLU A 500 -8.66 1.38 -19.43
N ALA A 501 -8.62 2.59 -20.01
CA ALA A 501 -9.77 3.51 -20.04
C ALA A 501 -9.68 4.41 -21.27
N GLN A 502 -10.81 4.86 -21.81
CA GLN A 502 -10.83 5.85 -22.88
C GLN A 502 -11.93 6.89 -22.67
N LEU A 503 -11.60 8.16 -22.89
CA LEU A 503 -12.58 9.23 -23.09
C LEU A 503 -12.52 9.76 -24.52
N THR A 504 -13.70 9.95 -25.10
CA THR A 504 -13.88 10.60 -26.39
C THR A 504 -14.42 12.01 -26.21
N PHE A 505 -13.75 12.96 -26.86
CA PHE A 505 -14.05 14.39 -26.83
C PHE A 505 -14.56 14.82 -28.19
N ASN A 506 -15.69 15.52 -28.20
CA ASN A 506 -16.28 16.05 -29.43
C ASN A 506 -15.76 17.46 -29.73
N ASP A 507 -15.54 17.72 -31.01
CA ASP A 507 -15.19 19.05 -31.54
C ASP A 507 -13.89 19.64 -30.95
N PHE A 508 -12.82 18.84 -30.96
CA PHE A 508 -11.49 19.25 -30.49
C PHE A 508 -10.82 20.18 -31.50
N GLY A 509 -10.48 21.40 -31.09
CA GLY A 509 -10.10 22.51 -31.97
C GLY A 509 -11.27 23.42 -32.37
N GLY A 510 -12.51 22.93 -32.29
CA GLY A 510 -13.72 23.73 -32.39
C GLY A 510 -14.07 24.33 -31.04
N VAL A 511 -14.96 23.68 -30.29
CA VAL A 511 -15.37 24.08 -28.92
C VAL A 511 -14.26 23.88 -27.88
N ILE A 512 -13.42 22.85 -28.03
CA ILE A 512 -12.35 22.54 -27.07
C ILE A 512 -11.02 23.13 -27.57
N LYS A 513 -10.37 23.94 -26.73
CA LYS A 513 -9.12 24.63 -27.02
C LYS A 513 -7.89 23.82 -26.62
N GLU A 514 -7.95 23.13 -25.48
CA GLU A 514 -6.84 22.36 -24.91
C GLU A 514 -7.40 21.29 -23.97
N ILE A 515 -6.76 20.14 -23.92
CA ILE A 515 -7.06 19.07 -22.95
C ILE A 515 -5.76 18.78 -22.19
N THR A 516 -5.80 18.78 -20.86
CA THR A 516 -4.69 18.27 -20.04
C THR A 516 -5.12 16.97 -19.38
N LEU A 517 -4.44 15.87 -19.67
CA LEU A 517 -4.51 14.63 -18.92
C LEU A 517 -3.61 14.74 -17.68
N ILE A 518 -4.17 14.46 -16.52
CA ILE A 518 -3.42 14.18 -15.30
C ILE A 518 -3.41 12.66 -15.16
N LEU A 519 -2.27 12.05 -15.46
CA LEU A 519 -2.05 10.62 -15.29
C LEU A 519 -1.54 10.38 -13.88
N ILE A 520 -2.30 9.64 -13.08
CA ILE A 520 -2.10 9.53 -11.63
C ILE A 520 -1.79 8.07 -11.31
N ASN A 521 -0.70 7.86 -10.59
CA ASN A 521 -0.35 6.54 -10.07
C ASN A 521 -0.95 6.41 -8.66
N MET A 522 -1.96 5.54 -8.54
CA MET A 522 -2.67 5.24 -7.29
C MET A 522 -2.13 3.99 -6.59
N HIS A 523 -1.10 3.34 -7.15
CA HIS A 523 -0.53 2.12 -6.59
C HIS A 523 -0.05 2.37 -5.17
N ALA A 524 -0.37 1.46 -4.24
CA ALA A 524 0.31 1.40 -2.95
C ALA A 524 1.58 0.53 -3.11
N ASP A 525 2.66 0.83 -2.39
CA ASP A 525 3.98 0.17 -2.45
C ASP A 525 4.00 -1.38 -2.26
N VAL A 526 2.84 -2.01 -2.01
CA VAL A 526 2.70 -3.41 -1.58
C VAL A 526 1.84 -4.30 -2.49
N GLU A 527 1.51 -3.87 -3.71
CA GLU A 527 0.66 -4.67 -4.60
C GLU A 527 1.32 -5.97 -5.08
N GLN A 528 0.62 -7.09 -4.91
CA GLN A 528 0.97 -8.37 -5.53
C GLN A 528 0.27 -8.53 -6.88
N VAL A 529 0.78 -7.83 -7.90
CA VAL A 529 0.32 -8.03 -9.28
C VAL A 529 1.08 -9.20 -9.91
N VAL A 530 0.36 -10.24 -10.33
CA VAL A 530 0.93 -11.40 -11.02
C VAL A 530 0.72 -11.26 -12.53
N VAL A 531 1.73 -10.75 -13.23
CA VAL A 531 1.77 -10.75 -14.70
C VAL A 531 2.51 -12.00 -15.21
N PRO A 532 1.98 -12.74 -16.20
CA PRO A 532 2.74 -13.78 -16.89
C PRO A 532 4.01 -13.19 -17.54
N GLY A 533 5.19 -13.39 -16.95
CA GLY A 533 6.45 -12.84 -17.46
C GLY A 533 7.33 -12.11 -16.43
N GLY A 534 6.84 -11.90 -15.20
CA GLY A 534 7.70 -11.55 -14.06
C GLY A 534 8.25 -10.12 -14.03
N THR A 535 7.41 -9.12 -14.30
CA THR A 535 7.70 -7.72 -13.91
C THR A 535 6.54 -7.20 -13.09
N SER A 536 6.80 -6.94 -11.80
CA SER A 536 5.92 -6.23 -10.89
C SER A 536 6.07 -4.74 -11.13
N GLY A 537 4.93 -4.06 -11.37
CA GLY A 537 4.81 -2.60 -11.25
C GLY A 537 5.41 -1.80 -12.39
N GLY A 538 4.54 -1.11 -13.13
CA GLY A 538 4.91 0.25 -13.52
C GLY A 538 5.15 0.56 -14.99
N SER A 539 4.43 -0.08 -15.91
CA SER A 539 4.29 0.51 -17.24
C SER A 539 2.92 1.12 -17.41
N VAL A 540 2.88 2.29 -18.04
CA VAL A 540 1.64 2.94 -18.44
C VAL A 540 1.85 3.62 -19.77
N SER A 541 0.84 3.60 -20.62
CA SER A 541 0.87 4.31 -21.88
C SER A 541 -0.39 5.13 -22.08
N PHE A 542 -0.29 6.14 -22.93
CA PHE A 542 -1.47 6.77 -23.50
C PHE A 542 -1.38 6.77 -25.01
N VAL A 543 -2.56 6.81 -25.62
CA VAL A 543 -2.76 6.98 -27.05
C VAL A 543 -3.78 8.09 -27.26
N ALA A 544 -3.53 9.01 -28.18
CA ALA A 544 -4.47 10.06 -28.49
C ALA A 544 -4.63 10.27 -30.00
N GLY A 545 -5.86 10.38 -30.49
CA GLY A 545 -6.15 10.49 -31.91
C GLY A 545 -7.64 10.37 -32.23
N ALA A 546 -7.98 10.37 -33.52
CA ALA A 546 -9.35 10.13 -33.96
C ALA A 546 -9.72 8.64 -33.77
N PRO A 547 -10.89 8.32 -33.21
CA PRO A 547 -11.39 6.95 -33.18
C PRO A 547 -11.52 6.34 -34.60
N PRO A 548 -11.40 5.01 -34.75
CA PRO A 548 -11.69 4.36 -36.03
C PRO A 548 -13.13 4.60 -36.45
N LYS A 549 -13.34 4.86 -37.74
CA LYS A 549 -14.67 5.11 -38.32
C LYS A 549 -15.49 3.85 -38.55
N GLY A 550 -14.83 2.70 -38.61
CA GLY A 550 -15.48 1.43 -38.88
C GLY A 550 -16.52 1.06 -37.82
N GLN A 551 -17.50 0.26 -38.23
CA GLN A 551 -18.68 -0.07 -37.43
C GLN A 551 -18.90 -1.58 -37.36
N LEU A 552 -19.23 -2.04 -36.16
CA LEU A 552 -19.67 -3.39 -35.86
C LEU A 552 -21.15 -3.35 -35.50
N ALA A 553 -21.90 -4.40 -35.81
CA ALA A 553 -23.34 -4.44 -35.56
C ALA A 553 -23.83 -5.84 -35.18
N ASN A 554 -25.11 -5.92 -34.81
CA ASN A 554 -25.83 -7.16 -34.57
C ASN A 554 -25.14 -8.10 -33.57
N VAL A 555 -24.56 -7.55 -32.51
CA VAL A 555 -23.96 -8.38 -31.45
C VAL A 555 -25.05 -9.19 -30.78
N GLN A 556 -24.83 -10.50 -30.70
CA GLN A 556 -25.69 -11.43 -30.01
C GLN A 556 -24.86 -12.30 -29.09
N VAL A 557 -25.39 -12.58 -27.90
CA VAL A 557 -24.81 -13.52 -26.96
C VAL A 557 -25.72 -14.72 -26.79
N SER A 558 -25.15 -15.92 -26.74
CA SER A 558 -25.86 -17.19 -26.63
C SER A 558 -25.05 -18.22 -25.86
N GLN A 559 -25.62 -19.38 -25.57
CA GLN A 559 -24.91 -20.46 -24.89
C GLN A 559 -23.90 -21.15 -25.82
N GLY A 560 -22.62 -21.09 -25.46
CA GLY A 560 -21.52 -21.81 -26.09
C GLY A 560 -21.25 -23.20 -25.49
N THR A 561 -20.10 -23.78 -25.85
CA THR A 561 -19.65 -25.11 -25.38
C THR A 561 -19.25 -25.10 -23.90
N SER A 562 -18.59 -24.02 -23.49
CA SER A 562 -18.02 -23.84 -22.15
C SER A 562 -18.20 -22.43 -21.59
N GLY A 563 -18.97 -21.57 -22.26
CA GLY A 563 -19.17 -20.19 -21.84
C GLY A 563 -20.18 -19.44 -22.71
N ALA A 564 -20.09 -18.11 -22.74
CA ALA A 564 -20.93 -17.26 -23.57
C ALA A 564 -20.37 -17.17 -24.99
N LEU A 565 -21.15 -17.57 -26.00
CA LEU A 565 -20.80 -17.43 -27.41
C LEU A 565 -21.36 -16.13 -27.96
N LEU A 566 -20.46 -15.23 -28.36
CA LEU A 566 -20.77 -13.97 -29.01
C LEU A 566 -20.62 -14.10 -30.53
N ASN A 567 -21.53 -13.47 -31.27
CA ASN A 567 -21.47 -13.31 -32.72
C ASN A 567 -21.79 -11.86 -33.09
N TRP A 568 -21.19 -11.34 -34.17
CA TRP A 568 -21.46 -9.99 -34.68
C TRP A 568 -21.27 -9.88 -36.20
N THR A 569 -21.68 -8.75 -36.78
CA THR A 569 -21.40 -8.37 -38.18
C THR A 569 -20.42 -7.22 -38.25
N VAL A 570 -19.63 -7.18 -39.34
CA VAL A 570 -18.76 -6.05 -39.69
C VAL A 570 -19.46 -5.26 -40.78
N ASP A 571 -20.01 -4.11 -40.41
CA ASP A 571 -20.77 -3.26 -41.34
C ASP A 571 -19.84 -2.32 -42.12
N ASP A 572 -18.79 -1.80 -41.47
CA ASP A 572 -17.71 -1.04 -42.10
C ASP A 572 -16.34 -1.42 -41.48
N PRO A 573 -15.40 -2.00 -42.24
CA PRO A 573 -14.08 -2.38 -41.74
C PRO A 573 -13.09 -1.20 -41.63
N THR A 574 -13.47 0.02 -42.03
CA THR A 574 -12.53 1.14 -42.22
C THR A 574 -11.78 1.51 -40.94
N GLY A 575 -10.46 1.29 -40.96
CA GLY A 575 -9.58 1.64 -39.85
C GLY A 575 -9.61 0.65 -38.68
N ILE A 576 -10.37 -0.44 -38.77
CA ILE A 576 -10.40 -1.49 -37.74
C ILE A 576 -9.24 -2.45 -37.99
N GLN A 577 -8.42 -2.67 -36.97
CA GLN A 577 -7.36 -3.68 -36.94
C GLN A 577 -7.81 -4.91 -36.12
N GLU A 578 -8.46 -4.65 -34.98
CA GLU A 578 -8.85 -5.67 -34.01
C GLU A 578 -10.26 -5.39 -33.49
N VAL A 579 -10.86 -6.39 -32.85
CA VAL A 579 -12.13 -6.26 -32.14
C VAL A 579 -11.89 -6.65 -30.68
N ALA A 580 -12.16 -5.72 -29.77
CA ALA A 580 -12.16 -5.99 -28.33
C ALA A 580 -13.55 -6.46 -27.87
N ILE A 581 -13.57 -7.46 -26.99
CA ILE A 581 -14.80 -7.95 -26.37
C ILE A 581 -14.80 -7.45 -24.92
N VAL A 582 -15.75 -6.56 -24.62
CA VAL A 582 -15.93 -5.96 -23.31
C VAL A 582 -17.11 -6.61 -22.62
N ARG A 583 -16.94 -6.96 -21.35
CA ARG A 583 -17.95 -7.58 -20.50
C ARG A 583 -18.21 -6.73 -19.28
N LYS A 584 -19.47 -6.53 -18.93
CA LYS A 584 -19.94 -5.98 -17.66
C LYS A 584 -20.61 -7.09 -16.84
N ARG A 585 -20.20 -7.26 -15.59
CA ARG A 585 -20.83 -8.18 -14.64
C ARG A 585 -21.85 -7.42 -13.78
N TYR A 586 -23.01 -8.03 -13.56
CA TYR A 586 -24.06 -7.52 -12.68
C TYR A 586 -24.55 -8.65 -11.77
N VAL A 587 -24.64 -8.37 -10.46
CA VAL A 587 -25.16 -9.32 -9.47
C VAL A 587 -26.49 -8.80 -8.94
N LEU A 588 -27.53 -9.63 -9.02
CA LEU A 588 -28.82 -9.35 -8.39
C LEU A 588 -28.69 -9.55 -6.87
N ASN A 589 -28.82 -8.47 -6.10
CA ASN A 589 -28.82 -8.51 -4.64
C ASN A 589 -30.23 -8.69 -4.06
N SER A 590 -31.27 -8.46 -4.87
CA SER A 590 -32.67 -8.67 -4.50
C SER A 590 -33.52 -9.11 -5.70
N GLU A 591 -34.68 -9.72 -5.44
CA GLU A 591 -35.67 -10.05 -6.49
C GLU A 591 -36.29 -8.80 -7.15
N THR A 592 -36.08 -7.61 -6.57
CA THR A 592 -36.57 -6.33 -7.08
C THR A 592 -35.53 -5.56 -7.89
N ASP A 593 -34.29 -6.06 -7.94
CA ASP A 593 -33.24 -5.44 -8.73
C ASP A 593 -33.56 -5.60 -10.23
N GLU A 594 -33.44 -4.52 -10.99
CA GLU A 594 -33.59 -4.57 -12.45
C GLU A 594 -32.20 -4.62 -13.10
N PRO A 595 -31.81 -5.75 -13.73
CA PRO A 595 -30.53 -5.87 -14.42
C PRO A 595 -30.42 -4.84 -15.55
N GLN A 596 -29.37 -4.02 -15.54
CA GLN A 596 -29.14 -2.99 -16.55
C GLN A 596 -27.94 -3.32 -17.45
N THR A 597 -28.21 -3.37 -18.75
CA THR A 597 -27.18 -3.41 -19.81
C THR A 597 -26.33 -2.12 -19.80
N PHE A 598 -25.33 -2.04 -20.68
CA PHE A 598 -24.60 -0.80 -20.94
C PHE A 598 -25.58 0.28 -21.44
N GLN A 599 -25.62 1.42 -20.77
CA GLN A 599 -26.52 2.54 -21.05
C GLN A 599 -25.96 3.48 -22.12
N SER A 600 -24.64 3.45 -22.35
CA SER A 600 -23.98 4.31 -23.34
C SER A 600 -22.65 3.73 -23.83
N ASP A 601 -22.16 4.23 -24.97
CA ASP A 601 -20.83 3.92 -25.47
C ASP A 601 -19.74 4.30 -24.47
N ALA A 602 -19.91 5.40 -23.74
CA ALA A 602 -18.94 5.86 -22.74
C ALA A 602 -18.77 4.84 -21.59
N GLU A 603 -19.85 4.19 -21.19
CA GLU A 603 -19.83 3.13 -20.17
C GLU A 603 -19.12 1.87 -20.66
N VAL A 604 -19.07 1.61 -21.97
CA VAL A 604 -18.30 0.50 -22.51
C VAL A 604 -16.79 0.81 -22.51
N LEU A 605 -16.42 2.09 -22.63
CA LEU A 605 -15.04 2.55 -22.84
C LEU A 605 -14.25 2.86 -21.56
N ALA A 606 -14.96 2.96 -20.43
CA ALA A 606 -14.38 3.18 -19.11
C ALA A 606 -15.32 2.60 -18.04
N ALA A 607 -14.78 2.26 -16.88
CA ALA A 607 -15.61 1.94 -15.73
C ALA A 607 -16.41 3.19 -15.29
N ALA A 608 -17.44 3.00 -14.46
CA ALA A 608 -18.24 4.08 -13.92
C ALA A 608 -18.16 4.11 -12.39
N ASP A 609 -18.21 5.33 -11.86
CA ASP A 609 -18.46 5.64 -10.46
C ASP A 609 -19.95 6.04 -10.35
N ARG A 610 -20.77 5.14 -9.83
CA ARG A 610 -22.23 5.27 -9.77
C ARG A 610 -22.69 6.04 -8.55
N ASN A 611 -21.94 5.94 -7.45
CA ASN A 611 -22.33 6.55 -6.18
C ASN A 611 -21.68 7.94 -5.98
N GLY A 612 -20.66 8.28 -6.77
CA GLY A 612 -19.96 9.56 -6.76
C GLY A 612 -18.86 9.69 -5.71
N ASP A 613 -18.34 8.58 -5.17
CA ASP A 613 -17.28 8.54 -4.13
C ASP A 613 -15.85 8.55 -4.70
N GLY A 614 -15.72 8.61 -6.03
CA GLY A 614 -14.46 8.57 -6.75
C GLY A 614 -13.86 7.17 -6.89
N ILE A 615 -14.63 6.11 -6.66
CA ILE A 615 -14.24 4.72 -6.86
C ILE A 615 -15.17 4.12 -7.90
N ALA A 616 -14.61 3.52 -8.95
CA ALA A 616 -15.46 2.84 -9.92
C ALA A 616 -15.91 1.48 -9.38
N GLU A 617 -17.22 1.25 -9.38
CA GLU A 617 -17.86 0.04 -8.86
C GLU A 617 -18.30 -0.92 -9.98
N ASP A 618 -18.30 -0.45 -11.22
CA ASP A 618 -18.63 -1.29 -12.36
C ASP A 618 -17.54 -2.32 -12.66
N ASP A 619 -17.93 -3.61 -12.60
CA ASP A 619 -17.08 -4.75 -12.95
C ASP A 619 -17.08 -4.93 -14.47
N ILE A 620 -16.38 -4.00 -15.13
CA ILE A 620 -16.17 -3.97 -16.57
C ILE A 620 -14.75 -4.44 -16.88
N THR A 621 -14.62 -5.35 -17.84
CA THR A 621 -13.35 -5.94 -18.23
C THR A 621 -13.31 -6.30 -19.71
N VAL A 622 -12.11 -6.23 -20.31
CA VAL A 622 -11.85 -6.80 -21.63
C VAL A 622 -11.58 -8.29 -21.47
N VAL A 623 -12.46 -9.14 -22.01
CA VAL A 623 -12.35 -10.61 -21.91
C VAL A 623 -11.68 -11.26 -23.11
N GLY A 624 -11.37 -10.47 -24.14
CA GLY A 624 -10.65 -10.96 -25.30
C GLY A 624 -10.46 -9.89 -26.38
N ARG A 625 -9.48 -10.14 -27.25
CA ARG A 625 -9.25 -9.39 -28.48
C ARG A 625 -9.10 -10.37 -29.62
N VAL A 626 -9.73 -10.07 -30.75
CA VAL A 626 -9.71 -10.92 -31.96
C VAL A 626 -9.37 -10.10 -33.19
N SER A 627 -8.85 -10.77 -34.22
CA SER A 627 -8.66 -10.16 -35.54
C SER A 627 -10.02 -9.78 -36.15
N LEU A 628 -10.06 -8.72 -36.95
CA LEU A 628 -11.26 -8.31 -37.72
C LEU A 628 -11.83 -9.44 -38.62
N THR A 629 -11.00 -10.42 -38.98
CA THR A 629 -11.43 -11.60 -39.75
C THR A 629 -12.28 -12.60 -38.97
N GLN A 630 -12.33 -12.47 -37.64
CA GLN A 630 -13.18 -13.27 -36.76
C GLN A 630 -14.45 -12.47 -36.43
N ASN A 631 -15.59 -13.14 -36.49
CA ASN A 631 -16.90 -12.57 -36.20
C ASN A 631 -17.65 -13.32 -35.08
N GLN A 632 -16.92 -14.17 -34.35
CA GLN A 632 -17.41 -14.93 -33.22
C GLN A 632 -16.31 -15.08 -32.16
N PHE A 633 -16.71 -15.09 -30.88
CA PHE A 633 -15.82 -15.28 -29.73
C PHE A 633 -16.57 -16.02 -28.62
N GLU A 634 -15.91 -16.94 -27.93
CA GLU A 634 -16.48 -17.65 -26.78
C GLU A 634 -15.79 -17.21 -25.49
N ASP A 635 -16.48 -16.45 -24.65
CA ASP A 635 -15.99 -16.10 -23.31
C ASP A 635 -16.17 -17.29 -22.36
N ARG A 636 -15.06 -17.95 -22.03
CA ARG A 636 -14.98 -19.12 -21.13
C ARG A 636 -14.73 -18.74 -19.67
N THR A 637 -14.58 -17.45 -19.38
CA THR A 637 -14.23 -16.96 -18.05
C THR A 637 -15.46 -16.70 -17.17
N VAL A 638 -16.68 -16.76 -17.74
CA VAL A 638 -18.00 -16.55 -17.09
C VAL A 638 -18.34 -17.45 -15.90
N PHE A 639 -17.45 -18.36 -15.52
CA PHE A 639 -17.61 -19.26 -14.36
C PHE A 639 -16.48 -19.11 -13.33
N GLN A 640 -15.49 -18.22 -13.58
CA GLN A 640 -14.36 -18.02 -12.67
C GLN A 640 -14.74 -17.16 -11.47
N ASP A 641 -15.71 -16.28 -11.64
CA ASP A 641 -16.14 -15.20 -10.74
C ASP A 641 -17.62 -15.33 -10.33
N VAL A 642 -18.19 -16.53 -10.51
CA VAL A 642 -19.57 -16.88 -10.11
C VAL A 642 -19.54 -17.60 -8.77
N ASP A 643 -20.19 -17.02 -7.76
CA ASP A 643 -20.58 -17.78 -6.58
C ASP A 643 -21.85 -18.59 -6.90
N PRO A 644 -21.93 -19.89 -6.55
CA PRO A 644 -23.15 -20.68 -6.73
C PRO A 644 -24.41 -20.10 -6.07
N ASP A 645 -24.28 -19.19 -5.10
CA ASP A 645 -25.42 -18.51 -4.46
C ASP A 645 -25.82 -17.20 -5.19
N ASP A 646 -25.00 -16.67 -6.11
CA ASP A 646 -25.25 -15.41 -6.82
C ASP A 646 -26.06 -15.61 -8.11
N MET A 647 -27.04 -14.74 -8.33
CA MET A 647 -27.70 -14.59 -9.63
C MET A 647 -26.95 -13.55 -10.47
N VAL A 648 -26.01 -14.02 -11.29
CA VAL A 648 -25.13 -13.17 -12.11
C VAL A 648 -25.66 -13.02 -13.54
N HIS A 649 -25.64 -11.78 -14.03
CA HIS A 649 -25.88 -11.42 -15.43
C HIS A 649 -24.62 -10.80 -16.03
N TYR A 650 -24.21 -11.26 -17.20
CA TYR A 650 -23.14 -10.66 -18.00
C TYR A 650 -23.73 -9.94 -19.21
N TYR A 651 -23.30 -8.70 -19.40
CA TYR A 651 -23.60 -7.90 -20.57
C TYR A 651 -22.33 -7.74 -21.40
N TYR A 652 -22.49 -7.71 -22.72
CA TYR A 652 -21.36 -7.68 -23.64
C TYR A 652 -21.47 -6.54 -24.63
N ALA A 653 -20.30 -6.03 -25.03
CA ALA A 653 -20.14 -5.17 -26.18
C ALA A 653 -18.93 -5.63 -26.99
N VAL A 654 -18.98 -5.46 -28.32
CA VAL A 654 -17.80 -5.60 -29.18
C VAL A 654 -17.40 -4.23 -29.68
N VAL A 655 -16.10 -3.95 -29.62
CA VAL A 655 -15.57 -2.60 -29.85
C VAL A 655 -14.52 -2.66 -30.95
N PRO A 656 -14.66 -1.88 -32.04
CA PRO A 656 -13.63 -1.79 -33.06
C PRO A 656 -12.38 -1.10 -32.49
N VAL A 657 -11.20 -1.62 -32.81
CA VAL A 657 -9.92 -1.09 -32.33
C VAL A 657 -9.00 -0.85 -33.51
N ASP A 658 -8.39 0.33 -33.57
CA ASP A 658 -7.45 0.67 -34.64
C ASP A 658 -6.03 0.11 -34.39
N ALA A 659 -5.12 0.34 -35.34
CA ALA A 659 -3.72 -0.11 -35.22
C ALA A 659 -2.95 0.59 -34.07
N MET A 660 -3.47 1.72 -33.56
CA MET A 660 -2.94 2.45 -32.43
C MET A 660 -3.60 2.03 -31.11
N GLY A 661 -4.54 1.09 -31.11
CA GLY A 661 -5.24 0.63 -29.92
C GLY A 661 -6.37 1.54 -29.45
N ILE A 662 -6.74 2.59 -30.21
CA ILE A 662 -7.89 3.44 -29.93
C ILE A 662 -9.18 2.67 -30.22
N MET A 663 -10.11 2.73 -29.28
CA MET A 663 -11.43 2.12 -29.38
C MET A 663 -12.40 3.04 -30.12
N GLY A 664 -13.18 2.51 -31.05
CA GLY A 664 -14.25 3.23 -31.77
C GLY A 664 -15.62 3.04 -31.11
N THR A 665 -16.68 3.27 -31.89
CA THR A 665 -18.07 3.13 -31.42
C THR A 665 -18.39 1.66 -31.09
N PRO A 666 -18.73 1.34 -29.83
CA PRO A 666 -19.14 0.00 -29.42
C PRO A 666 -20.43 -0.46 -30.09
N SER A 667 -20.56 -1.78 -30.27
CA SER A 667 -21.83 -2.44 -30.54
C SER A 667 -22.23 -3.25 -29.32
N ILE A 668 -23.36 -2.91 -28.70
CA ILE A 668 -23.82 -3.48 -27.43
C ILE A 668 -24.80 -4.63 -27.70
N ALA A 669 -24.61 -5.76 -27.03
CA ALA A 669 -25.55 -6.87 -27.07
C ALA A 669 -26.85 -6.47 -26.33
N PRO A 670 -28.03 -6.70 -26.93
CA PRO A 670 -29.30 -6.35 -26.29
C PRO A 670 -29.64 -7.27 -25.12
N ASP A 671 -29.21 -8.53 -25.20
CA ASP A 671 -29.50 -9.58 -24.23
C ASP A 671 -28.32 -9.80 -23.28
N SER A 672 -28.62 -10.16 -22.04
CA SER A 672 -27.60 -10.64 -21.08
C SER A 672 -27.34 -12.13 -21.24
N PHE A 673 -26.15 -12.58 -20.85
CA PHE A 673 -25.86 -13.98 -20.60
C PHE A 673 -25.81 -14.24 -19.10
N SER A 674 -26.66 -15.14 -18.61
CA SER A 674 -26.52 -15.69 -17.27
C SER A 674 -25.95 -17.09 -17.38
N PRO A 675 -24.86 -17.41 -16.66
CA PRO A 675 -24.45 -18.79 -16.44
C PRO A 675 -25.67 -19.55 -15.93
N GLN A 676 -26.03 -20.65 -16.60
CA GLN A 676 -27.26 -21.38 -16.31
C GLN A 676 -27.32 -21.80 -14.81
N THR A 677 -28.09 -21.05 -14.03
CA THR A 677 -28.43 -21.31 -12.62
C THR A 677 -29.94 -21.12 -12.37
N SER A 678 -30.82 -21.37 -13.36
CA SER A 678 -32.23 -20.95 -13.24
C SER A 678 -33.31 -22.02 -13.43
N THR A 679 -34.17 -22.07 -12.40
CA THR A 679 -35.51 -22.68 -12.21
C THR A 679 -35.65 -24.20 -12.08
N ASP A 680 -36.16 -24.62 -10.91
CA ASP A 680 -36.36 -26.01 -10.47
C ASP A 680 -37.08 -26.91 -11.48
N LEU A 681 -37.99 -26.35 -12.29
CA LEU A 681 -38.81 -27.09 -13.24
C LEU A 681 -38.06 -27.50 -14.52
N GLU A 682 -37.10 -26.70 -15.00
CA GLU A 682 -36.24 -27.07 -16.14
C GLU A 682 -35.05 -27.94 -15.68
N MET A 683 -34.58 -27.72 -14.44
CA MET A 683 -33.46 -28.43 -13.80
C MET A 683 -33.71 -29.94 -13.64
N ALA A 684 -34.94 -30.37 -13.41
CA ALA A 684 -35.23 -31.80 -13.23
C ALA A 684 -34.76 -32.67 -14.43
N ASN A 685 -34.66 -32.13 -15.65
CA ASN A 685 -34.27 -32.90 -16.83
C ASN A 685 -32.79 -32.81 -17.25
N GLN A 686 -31.98 -31.97 -16.59
CA GLN A 686 -30.57 -31.76 -16.97
C GLN A 686 -29.59 -32.53 -16.07
N ALA A 687 -28.40 -32.83 -16.58
CA ALA A 687 -27.35 -33.49 -15.80
C ALA A 687 -26.76 -32.51 -14.76
N PRO A 688 -26.56 -32.92 -13.50
CA PRO A 688 -25.97 -32.06 -12.48
C PRO A 688 -24.52 -31.69 -12.81
N SER A 689 -24.14 -30.47 -12.49
CA SER A 689 -22.73 -30.05 -12.50
C SER A 689 -22.31 -29.66 -11.07
N PHE A 690 -21.01 -29.53 -10.85
CA PHE A 690 -20.45 -29.44 -9.51
C PHE A 690 -19.42 -28.32 -9.39
N PHE A 691 -19.41 -27.68 -8.23
CA PHE A 691 -18.39 -26.75 -7.76
C PHE A 691 -17.70 -27.41 -6.58
N ILE A 692 -16.37 -27.36 -6.55
CA ILE A 692 -15.58 -27.94 -5.46
C ILE A 692 -14.73 -26.84 -4.85
N ASN A 693 -14.82 -26.67 -3.54
CA ASN A 693 -13.94 -25.80 -2.78
C ASN A 693 -13.07 -26.65 -1.86
N THR A 694 -11.76 -26.41 -1.88
CA THR A 694 -10.78 -27.19 -1.11
C THR A 694 -9.93 -26.27 -0.26
N GLN A 695 -10.00 -26.46 1.05
CA GLN A 695 -9.23 -25.68 2.03
C GLN A 695 -8.29 -26.60 2.80
N GLN A 696 -7.03 -26.21 2.91
CA GLN A 696 -6.06 -26.96 3.71
C GLN A 696 -6.37 -26.77 5.19
N HIS A 697 -6.58 -27.89 5.90
CA HIS A 697 -6.85 -27.87 7.34
C HIS A 697 -5.63 -28.32 8.16
N GLY A 698 -4.78 -29.17 7.59
CA GLY A 698 -3.54 -29.63 8.20
C GLY A 698 -2.59 -30.28 7.20
N THR A 699 -1.44 -30.77 7.67
CA THR A 699 -0.50 -31.51 6.82
C THR A 699 -1.13 -32.83 6.38
N GLY A 700 -1.42 -32.95 5.08
CA GLY A 700 -2.07 -34.13 4.51
C GLY A 700 -3.58 -34.20 4.75
N GLU A 701 -4.21 -33.10 5.18
CA GLU A 701 -5.64 -33.02 5.45
C GLU A 701 -6.27 -31.75 4.84
N TRP A 702 -7.29 -31.94 4.02
CA TRP A 702 -8.06 -30.85 3.40
C TRP A 702 -9.56 -31.04 3.65
N HIS A 703 -10.23 -29.95 3.99
CA HIS A 703 -11.68 -29.89 3.94
C HIS A 703 -12.11 -29.63 2.50
N VAL A 704 -13.06 -30.42 2.03
CA VAL A 704 -13.60 -30.37 0.68
C VAL A 704 -15.09 -30.12 0.77
N GLU A 705 -15.55 -29.03 0.19
CA GLU A 705 -16.96 -28.71 0.05
C GLU A 705 -17.37 -28.88 -1.40
N VAL A 706 -18.49 -29.55 -1.63
CA VAL A 706 -19.04 -29.80 -2.96
C VAL A 706 -20.43 -29.19 -3.00
N THR A 707 -20.66 -28.31 -3.96
CA THR A 707 -21.98 -27.77 -4.28
C THR A 707 -22.39 -28.30 -5.65
N SER A 708 -23.61 -28.82 -5.77
CA SER A 708 -24.17 -29.24 -7.05
C SER A 708 -25.19 -28.22 -7.53
N THR A 709 -25.26 -28.04 -8.85
CA THR A 709 -26.33 -27.26 -9.47
C THR A 709 -27.71 -27.89 -9.28
N HIS A 710 -27.84 -29.14 -8.80
CA HIS A 710 -29.14 -29.79 -8.63
C HIS A 710 -29.22 -30.54 -7.30
N THR A 711 -30.45 -30.72 -6.79
CA THR A 711 -30.68 -31.70 -5.72
C THR A 711 -30.38 -33.10 -6.25
N LEU A 712 -29.56 -33.85 -5.49
CA LEU A 712 -29.14 -35.19 -5.88
C LEU A 712 -29.93 -36.26 -5.14
N GLN A 713 -30.07 -37.43 -5.77
CA GLN A 713 -30.68 -38.61 -5.15
C GLN A 713 -29.88 -39.11 -3.93
N SER A 714 -28.57 -38.87 -3.94
CA SER A 714 -27.62 -39.24 -2.89
C SER A 714 -26.39 -38.35 -2.94
N ALA A 715 -25.53 -38.44 -1.93
CA ALA A 715 -24.22 -37.79 -1.97
C ALA A 715 -23.46 -38.19 -3.26
N PRO A 716 -22.81 -37.23 -3.94
CA PRO A 716 -22.08 -37.53 -5.15
C PRO A 716 -20.83 -38.38 -4.82
N MET A 717 -20.42 -39.21 -5.77
CA MET A 717 -19.16 -39.94 -5.67
C MET A 717 -18.03 -38.99 -6.01
N LEU A 718 -17.21 -38.64 -5.02
CA LEU A 718 -16.02 -37.81 -5.20
C LEU A 718 -14.76 -38.64 -4.97
N SER A 719 -13.84 -38.61 -5.94
CA SER A 719 -12.49 -39.12 -5.79
C SER A 719 -11.47 -38.07 -6.22
N VAL A 720 -10.26 -38.20 -5.72
CA VAL A 720 -9.12 -37.38 -6.10
C VAL A 720 -7.94 -38.25 -6.48
N GLU A 721 -7.32 -37.94 -7.60
CA GLU A 721 -6.09 -38.56 -8.08
C GLU A 721 -4.92 -37.64 -7.73
N ALA A 722 -3.97 -38.14 -6.95
CA ALA A 722 -2.78 -37.41 -6.54
C ALA A 722 -1.67 -37.46 -7.60
N PRO A 723 -0.64 -36.59 -7.52
CA PRO A 723 0.47 -36.55 -8.49
C PRO A 723 1.20 -37.88 -8.68
N ASN A 724 1.26 -38.68 -7.62
CA ASN A 724 1.87 -40.02 -7.60
C ASN A 724 0.91 -41.12 -8.12
N ARG A 725 -0.26 -40.76 -8.64
CA ARG A 725 -1.36 -41.63 -9.10
C ARG A 725 -2.10 -42.39 -7.99
N ASP A 726 -1.86 -42.06 -6.73
CA ASP A 726 -2.72 -42.55 -5.64
C ASP A 726 -4.13 -41.96 -5.79
N THR A 727 -5.14 -42.78 -5.56
CA THR A 727 -6.55 -42.33 -5.62
C THR A 727 -7.16 -42.38 -4.23
N TYR A 728 -7.75 -41.26 -3.80
CA TYR A 728 -8.47 -41.15 -2.53
C TYR A 728 -9.95 -40.93 -2.79
N ASN A 729 -10.80 -41.76 -2.21
CA ASN A 729 -12.25 -41.54 -2.23
C ASN A 729 -12.64 -40.69 -1.03
N ILE A 730 -13.44 -39.65 -1.26
CA ILE A 730 -13.86 -38.73 -0.22
C ILE A 730 -15.31 -39.04 0.12
N THR A 731 -15.54 -39.42 1.37
CA THR A 731 -16.90 -39.58 1.89
C THR A 731 -17.50 -38.20 2.14
N LEU A 732 -18.63 -37.93 1.48
CA LEU A 732 -19.34 -36.68 1.54
C LEU A 732 -20.56 -36.79 2.46
N SER A 733 -20.64 -35.92 3.45
CA SER A 733 -21.79 -35.72 4.33
C SER A 733 -22.65 -34.56 3.84
N GLN A 734 -23.95 -34.79 3.73
CA GLN A 734 -24.88 -33.80 3.23
C GLN A 734 -25.06 -32.65 4.23
N VAL A 735 -24.93 -31.42 3.74
CA VAL A 735 -25.19 -30.18 4.49
C VAL A 735 -26.53 -29.61 4.08
N SER A 736 -26.85 -29.64 2.78
CA SER A 736 -28.15 -29.25 2.22
C SER A 736 -28.51 -30.15 1.02
N PRO A 737 -29.71 -30.06 0.43
CA PRO A 737 -30.08 -30.81 -0.78
C PRO A 737 -29.08 -30.71 -1.94
N THR A 738 -28.32 -29.62 -2.01
CA THR A 738 -27.35 -29.29 -3.07
C THR A 738 -25.91 -29.17 -2.57
N LYS A 739 -25.64 -29.42 -1.28
CA LYS A 739 -24.33 -29.15 -0.68
C LYS A 739 -23.84 -30.29 0.20
N TRP A 740 -22.57 -30.63 0.06
CA TRP A 740 -21.91 -31.68 0.83
C TRP A 740 -20.52 -31.25 1.30
N ARG A 741 -20.06 -31.84 2.40
CA ARG A 741 -18.70 -31.69 2.92
C ARG A 741 -18.04 -33.03 3.12
N GLY A 742 -16.75 -33.08 2.88
CA GLY A 742 -15.91 -34.23 3.20
C GLY A 742 -14.49 -33.79 3.53
N THR A 743 -13.68 -34.78 3.88
CA THR A 743 -12.28 -34.56 4.22
C THR A 743 -11.41 -35.45 3.34
N LEU A 744 -10.46 -34.84 2.65
CA LEU A 744 -9.37 -35.55 1.99
C LEU A 744 -8.24 -35.75 3.00
N GLN A 745 -7.85 -37.00 3.22
CA GLN A 745 -6.70 -37.36 4.06
C GLN A 745 -5.72 -38.23 3.25
N THR A 746 -4.44 -37.84 3.21
CA THR A 746 -3.38 -38.62 2.57
C THR A 746 -2.69 -39.55 3.56
N ASN A 747 -2.15 -40.67 3.06
CA ASN A 747 -1.26 -41.54 3.83
C ASN A 747 0.17 -40.99 3.73
N GLY A 748 0.77 -40.64 4.86
CA GLY A 748 2.07 -39.99 4.89
C GLY A 748 2.05 -38.55 4.37
N PHE A 749 3.24 -38.03 4.05
CA PHE A 749 3.33 -36.68 3.48
C PHE A 749 2.75 -36.66 2.06
N PRO A 750 1.86 -35.71 1.75
CA PRO A 750 1.30 -35.57 0.41
C PRO A 750 2.37 -35.34 -0.65
N ALA A 751 2.16 -35.94 -1.82
CA ALA A 751 3.03 -35.77 -2.98
C ALA A 751 2.92 -34.34 -3.51
N THR A 752 4.06 -33.72 -3.81
CA THR A 752 4.08 -32.40 -4.46
C THR A 752 3.51 -32.51 -5.88
N GLY A 753 2.59 -31.61 -6.23
CA GLY A 753 2.01 -31.51 -7.57
C GLY A 753 0.50 -31.25 -7.53
N ILE A 754 -0.15 -31.55 -8.66
CA ILE A 754 -1.58 -31.32 -8.89
C ILE A 754 -2.40 -32.55 -8.47
N TYR A 755 -3.38 -32.32 -7.61
CA TYR A 755 -4.42 -33.26 -7.23
C TYR A 755 -5.66 -33.01 -8.09
N LEU A 756 -6.20 -34.04 -8.75
CA LEU A 756 -7.30 -33.93 -9.71
C LEU A 756 -8.56 -34.62 -9.17
N TYR A 757 -9.64 -33.86 -8.98
CA TYR A 757 -10.94 -34.39 -8.60
C TYR A 757 -11.70 -35.01 -9.78
N LYS A 758 -12.40 -36.09 -9.49
CA LYS A 758 -13.39 -36.72 -10.37
C LYS A 758 -14.67 -36.85 -9.57
N ILE A 759 -15.79 -36.41 -10.15
CA ILE A 759 -17.09 -36.46 -9.49
C ILE A 759 -18.12 -37.15 -10.37
N SER A 760 -19.10 -37.80 -9.74
CA SER A 760 -20.31 -38.27 -10.40
C SER A 760 -21.49 -38.20 -9.45
N GLY A 761 -22.61 -37.65 -9.91
CA GLY A 761 -23.85 -37.62 -9.15
C GLY A 761 -25.07 -37.67 -10.06
N LYS A 762 -26.21 -38.06 -9.49
CA LYS A 762 -27.49 -38.13 -10.22
C LYS A 762 -28.48 -37.15 -9.62
N ASN A 763 -29.10 -36.34 -10.47
CA ASN A 763 -30.22 -35.49 -10.08
C ASN A 763 -31.45 -36.36 -9.72
N LEU A 764 -32.51 -35.74 -9.20
CA LEU A 764 -33.74 -36.46 -8.82
C LEU A 764 -34.37 -37.29 -9.96
N SER A 765 -34.26 -36.86 -11.22
CA SER A 765 -34.75 -37.61 -12.40
C SER A 765 -33.79 -38.68 -12.92
N GLY A 766 -32.66 -38.92 -12.24
CA GLY A 766 -31.72 -39.98 -12.56
C GLY A 766 -30.71 -39.66 -13.67
N LYS A 767 -30.59 -38.40 -14.10
CA LYS A 767 -29.54 -37.96 -15.04
C LYS A 767 -28.20 -37.88 -14.32
N THR A 768 -27.22 -38.62 -14.82
CA THR A 768 -25.84 -38.59 -14.29
C THR A 768 -25.10 -37.38 -14.82
N GLY A 769 -24.45 -36.65 -13.93
CA GLY A 769 -23.55 -35.56 -14.26
C GLY A 769 -22.19 -35.78 -13.62
N ASN A 770 -21.15 -35.41 -14.37
CA ASN A 770 -19.74 -35.59 -13.98
C ASN A 770 -18.92 -34.31 -14.17
N ARG A 771 -19.58 -33.20 -14.54
CA ARG A 771 -18.91 -31.96 -14.92
C ARG A 771 -18.58 -31.15 -13.67
N ILE A 772 -17.31 -30.79 -13.51
CA ILE A 772 -16.85 -29.86 -12.48
C ILE A 772 -16.62 -28.51 -13.16
N TRP A 773 -17.34 -27.47 -12.73
CA TRP A 773 -17.20 -26.11 -13.26
C TRP A 773 -16.04 -25.37 -12.61
N GLN A 774 -15.85 -25.56 -11.30
CA GLN A 774 -14.80 -24.91 -10.52
C GLN A 774 -14.19 -25.90 -9.52
N GLY A 775 -12.90 -25.77 -9.27
CA GLY A 775 -12.17 -26.59 -8.29
C GLY A 775 -11.90 -28.02 -8.74
N GLN A 776 -11.81 -28.28 -10.05
CA GLN A 776 -11.49 -29.61 -10.58
C GLN A 776 -10.12 -30.13 -10.12
N SER A 777 -9.20 -29.27 -9.74
CA SER A 777 -7.89 -29.65 -9.20
C SER A 777 -7.42 -28.68 -8.13
N PHE A 778 -6.48 -29.10 -7.29
CA PHE A 778 -5.71 -28.19 -6.43
C PHE A 778 -4.23 -28.56 -6.45
N SER A 779 -3.35 -27.61 -6.18
CA SER A 779 -1.91 -27.84 -6.14
C SER A 779 -1.40 -27.89 -4.70
N TYR A 780 -0.47 -28.79 -4.44
CA TYR A 780 0.24 -28.86 -3.18
C TYR A 780 1.74 -28.80 -3.43
N LEU A 781 2.42 -27.84 -2.77
CA LEU A 781 3.88 -27.72 -2.79
C LEU A 781 4.43 -28.00 -1.38
N GLN A 782 5.34 -28.96 -1.30
CA GLN A 782 6.02 -29.29 -0.05
C GLN A 782 7.06 -28.22 0.32
N ASN A 783 7.00 -27.70 1.55
CA ASN A 783 8.02 -26.81 2.12
C ASN A 783 8.43 -27.26 3.54
N SER A 784 9.50 -26.65 4.10
CA SER A 784 10.05 -27.01 5.42
C SER A 784 9.11 -26.74 6.59
N VAL A 785 8.13 -25.84 6.42
CA VAL A 785 7.10 -25.53 7.42
C VAL A 785 6.01 -26.61 7.45
N ASN A 786 5.63 -27.13 6.28
CA ASN A 786 4.53 -28.09 6.09
C ASN A 786 4.95 -29.56 6.22
N ARG A 787 6.26 -29.85 6.38
CA ARG A 787 6.82 -31.20 6.62
C ARG A 787 7.11 -31.46 8.09
N LYS A 788 6.15 -31.18 8.98
CA LYS A 788 6.24 -31.44 10.44
C LYS A 788 5.27 -32.53 10.86
N VAL A 789 5.68 -33.34 11.84
CA VAL A 789 4.77 -34.29 12.49
C VAL A 789 4.04 -33.57 13.62
N VAL A 790 2.72 -33.56 13.56
CA VAL A 790 1.88 -33.00 14.62
C VAL A 790 1.34 -34.15 15.48
N VAL A 791 1.42 -33.97 16.80
CA VAL A 791 0.89 -34.91 17.78
C VAL A 791 -0.19 -34.20 18.59
N ALA A 792 -1.41 -34.73 18.57
CA ALA A 792 -2.57 -34.11 19.24
C ALA A 792 -3.41 -35.16 19.98
N PRO A 793 -4.00 -34.81 21.15
CA PRO A 793 -3.78 -33.58 21.90
C PRO A 793 -2.43 -33.59 22.63
N ASN A 794 -1.75 -32.46 22.74
CA ASN A 794 -0.48 -32.33 23.45
C ASN A 794 -0.53 -31.11 24.39
N PRO A 795 -0.72 -31.27 25.71
CA PRO A 795 -0.66 -32.53 26.48
C PRO A 795 -1.89 -33.44 26.29
N LEU A 796 -1.69 -34.76 26.38
CA LEU A 796 -2.80 -35.70 26.56
C LEU A 796 -3.27 -35.67 28.01
N ARG A 797 -4.58 -35.45 28.22
CA ARG A 797 -5.23 -35.51 29.53
C ARG A 797 -6.38 -36.54 29.53
N PRO A 798 -6.14 -37.79 29.95
CA PRO A 798 -7.15 -38.85 29.92
C PRO A 798 -8.43 -38.55 30.71
N ALA A 799 -8.34 -37.76 31.79
CA ALA A 799 -9.48 -37.36 32.61
C ALA A 799 -10.54 -36.51 31.87
N PHE A 800 -10.18 -35.92 30.72
CA PHE A 800 -11.07 -35.05 29.92
C PHE A 800 -11.56 -35.72 28.63
N GLY A 801 -11.68 -37.06 28.62
CA GLY A 801 -12.27 -37.82 27.51
C GLY A 801 -11.32 -38.19 26.37
N ASN A 802 -10.09 -37.65 26.35
CA ASN A 802 -9.09 -37.99 25.35
C ASN A 802 -8.34 -39.29 25.72
N GLN A 803 -8.67 -40.40 25.08
CA GLN A 803 -8.13 -41.73 25.44
C GLN A 803 -6.84 -42.12 24.67
N HIS A 804 -6.46 -41.35 23.65
CA HIS A 804 -5.32 -41.64 22.76
C HIS A 804 -4.64 -40.37 22.24
N LEU A 805 -3.39 -40.51 21.79
CA LEU A 805 -2.66 -39.52 20.99
C LEU A 805 -2.79 -39.86 19.51
N SER A 806 -2.97 -38.86 18.66
CA SER A 806 -3.01 -38.98 17.20
C SER A 806 -1.77 -38.37 16.56
N PHE A 807 -1.26 -39.01 15.51
CA PHE A 807 -0.10 -38.58 14.74
C PHE A 807 -0.52 -38.15 13.33
N TYR A 808 -0.03 -36.99 12.90
CA TYR A 808 -0.30 -36.41 11.59
C TYR A 808 1.02 -36.06 10.87
N PRO A 809 1.17 -36.42 9.58
CA PRO A 809 0.26 -37.25 8.80
C PRO A 809 0.23 -38.71 9.30
N LYS A 810 -0.90 -39.41 9.07
CA LYS A 810 -1.05 -40.81 9.46
C LYS A 810 -0.16 -41.72 8.62
N GLY A 811 0.21 -42.89 9.14
CA GLY A 811 0.94 -43.92 8.40
C GLY A 811 2.47 -43.84 8.55
N LEU A 812 3.00 -42.93 9.38
CA LEU A 812 4.44 -42.89 9.69
C LEU A 812 4.84 -44.01 10.64
N LYS A 813 6.09 -44.46 10.59
CA LYS A 813 6.67 -45.27 11.66
C LYS A 813 7.08 -44.35 12.81
N VAL A 814 6.51 -44.56 14.00
CA VAL A 814 6.78 -43.72 15.19
C VAL A 814 7.39 -44.56 16.30
N GLU A 815 8.58 -44.15 16.74
CA GLU A 815 9.29 -44.71 17.89
C GLU A 815 9.16 -43.75 19.07
N ILE A 816 8.77 -44.23 20.24
CA ILE A 816 8.48 -43.40 21.42
C ILE A 816 9.45 -43.73 22.54
N TYR A 817 10.02 -42.71 23.17
CA TYR A 817 11.03 -42.82 24.21
C TYR A 817 10.63 -42.06 25.47
N ASP A 818 11.06 -42.53 26.65
CA ASP A 818 10.98 -41.76 27.89
C ASP A 818 12.12 -40.73 28.02
N ILE A 819 12.08 -39.92 29.09
CA ILE A 819 13.09 -38.89 29.36
C ILE A 819 14.50 -39.43 29.61
N THR A 820 14.63 -40.73 29.94
CA THR A 820 15.93 -41.39 30.12
C THR A 820 16.46 -42.03 28.85
N GLY A 821 15.70 -41.96 27.75
CA GLY A 821 16.06 -42.51 26.44
C GLY A 821 15.68 -43.98 26.25
N ASN A 822 14.88 -44.58 27.14
CA ASN A 822 14.41 -45.96 26.93
C ASN A 822 13.29 -45.98 25.88
N LEU A 823 13.35 -46.94 24.96
CA LEU A 823 12.29 -47.19 23.98
C LEU A 823 11.05 -47.76 24.68
N ILE A 824 9.92 -47.07 24.54
CA ILE A 824 8.64 -47.39 25.16
C ILE A 824 7.78 -48.24 24.22
N LYS A 825 7.66 -47.82 22.95
CA LYS A 825 6.87 -48.51 21.93
C LYS A 825 7.31 -48.08 20.52
N VAL A 826 7.17 -48.99 19.57
CA VAL A 826 7.25 -48.71 18.13
C VAL A 826 5.86 -48.91 17.55
N ILE A 827 5.40 -47.94 16.77
CA ILE A 827 4.10 -47.97 16.10
C ILE A 827 4.36 -47.91 14.61
N GLU A 828 4.14 -49.04 13.94
CA GLU A 828 4.15 -49.13 12.48
C GLU A 828 2.82 -48.57 11.94
N ASN A 829 2.88 -47.76 10.88
CA ASN A 829 1.73 -47.06 10.29
C ASN A 829 0.91 -46.26 11.32
N ALA A 830 1.59 -45.45 12.15
CA ALA A 830 1.00 -44.73 13.25
C ALA A 830 -0.17 -43.84 12.80
N SER A 831 -1.31 -44.05 13.42
CA SER A 831 -2.47 -43.17 13.37
C SER A 831 -2.79 -42.68 14.77
N ASN A 832 -2.99 -43.63 15.70
CA ASN A 832 -3.23 -43.36 17.11
C ASN A 832 -2.31 -44.19 18.01
N TRP A 833 -2.02 -43.68 19.20
CA TRP A 833 -1.38 -44.41 20.30
C TRP A 833 -2.24 -44.38 21.55
N ASP A 834 -2.49 -45.56 22.10
CA ASP A 834 -3.25 -45.83 23.32
C ASP A 834 -2.46 -45.58 24.61
N CYS A 835 -1.27 -44.98 24.52
CA CYS A 835 -0.40 -44.66 25.65
C CYS A 835 0.00 -45.89 26.48
N THR A 836 0.20 -47.03 25.81
CA THR A 836 0.77 -48.25 26.41
C THR A 836 2.20 -48.48 25.96
N ASN A 837 3.01 -49.12 26.80
CA ASN A 837 4.33 -49.63 26.41
C ASN A 837 4.21 -50.90 25.55
N GLN A 838 5.35 -51.48 25.15
CA GLN A 838 5.41 -52.72 24.38
C GLN A 838 4.74 -53.95 25.05
N ASN A 839 4.56 -53.94 26.37
CA ASN A 839 3.89 -55.00 27.12
C ASN A 839 2.38 -54.75 27.30
N GLY A 840 1.84 -53.65 26.75
CA GLY A 840 0.44 -53.26 26.90
C GLY A 840 0.13 -52.50 28.20
N GLU A 841 1.13 -52.13 28.99
CA GLU A 841 0.95 -51.43 30.26
C GLU A 841 0.87 -49.91 30.02
N LYS A 842 -0.05 -49.22 30.71
CA LYS A 842 -0.22 -47.76 30.58
C LYS A 842 1.01 -47.02 31.09
N VAL A 843 1.56 -46.13 30.27
CA VAL A 843 2.72 -45.30 30.63
C VAL A 843 2.36 -44.27 31.71
N CYS A 844 3.33 -43.75 32.45
CA CYS A 844 3.11 -42.80 33.55
C CYS A 844 2.90 -41.35 33.07
N THR A 845 2.54 -40.45 33.99
CA THR A 845 2.56 -39.00 33.72
C THR A 845 4.01 -38.58 33.48
N GLY A 846 4.28 -37.87 32.38
CA GLY A 846 5.64 -37.48 32.04
C GLY A 846 5.78 -36.86 30.64
N LEU A 847 7.01 -36.45 30.34
CA LEU A 847 7.42 -35.99 29.02
C LEU A 847 7.99 -37.19 28.23
N TYR A 848 7.52 -37.34 27.01
CA TYR A 848 7.95 -38.37 26.08
C TYR A 848 8.50 -37.74 24.80
N PHE A 849 9.43 -38.44 24.18
CA PHE A 849 10.04 -38.05 22.92
C PHE A 849 9.61 -39.04 21.85
N TYR A 850 9.52 -38.60 20.60
CA TYR A 850 9.29 -39.50 19.48
C TYR A 850 10.26 -39.25 18.35
N ILE A 851 10.51 -40.30 17.58
CA ILE A 851 11.15 -40.25 16.28
C ILE A 851 10.15 -40.82 15.27
N ALA A 852 9.72 -39.99 14.33
CA ALA A 852 8.85 -40.37 13.23
C ALA A 852 9.66 -40.52 11.94
N SER A 853 9.39 -41.56 11.17
CA SER A 853 10.07 -41.83 9.90
C SER A 853 9.13 -42.41 8.85
N ASP A 854 9.50 -42.27 7.58
CA ASP A 854 8.85 -42.96 6.45
C ASP A 854 9.84 -43.87 5.69
N GLY A 855 9.30 -44.71 4.80
CA GLY A 855 10.11 -45.59 3.94
C GLY A 855 10.90 -44.86 2.85
N ASN A 856 10.74 -43.53 2.73
CA ASN A 856 11.34 -42.68 1.70
C ASN A 856 12.45 -41.77 2.27
N GLY A 857 12.97 -42.08 3.47
CA GLY A 857 14.12 -41.41 4.08
C GLY A 857 13.79 -40.19 4.94
N TYR A 858 12.51 -39.89 5.20
CA TYR A 858 12.14 -38.86 6.19
C TYR A 858 12.42 -39.36 7.60
N ARG A 859 12.96 -38.46 8.45
CA ARG A 859 13.12 -38.69 9.88
C ARG A 859 12.98 -37.37 10.63
N SER A 860 12.10 -37.32 11.62
CA SER A 860 11.90 -36.14 12.48
C SER A 860 11.73 -36.56 13.93
N ALA A 861 12.32 -35.80 14.84
CA ALA A 861 12.12 -35.96 16.27
C ALA A 861 11.15 -34.91 16.82
N GLY A 862 10.46 -35.22 17.90
CA GLY A 862 9.59 -34.28 18.61
C GLY A 862 9.31 -34.73 20.04
N LYS A 863 8.43 -34.01 20.73
CA LYS A 863 8.07 -34.29 22.13
C LYS A 863 6.59 -34.05 22.39
N PHE A 864 6.04 -34.81 23.33
CA PHE A 864 4.69 -34.61 23.85
C PHE A 864 4.62 -34.99 25.32
N SER A 865 3.60 -34.51 26.03
CA SER A 865 3.41 -34.84 27.44
C SER A 865 2.10 -35.57 27.69
N ILE A 866 2.14 -36.49 28.65
CA ILE A 866 0.96 -37.20 29.16
C ILE A 866 0.77 -36.72 30.60
N VAL A 867 -0.42 -36.21 30.92
CA VAL A 867 -0.80 -35.74 32.25
C VAL A 867 -2.04 -36.50 32.67
N LYS A 868 -1.87 -37.54 33.49
CA LYS A 868 -2.98 -38.30 34.07
C LYS A 868 -3.78 -37.48 35.06
#